data_AF-A0A397C5J3-F1
#
_entry.id   AF-A0A397C5J3-F1
#
_cell.length_a   1.000
_cell.length_b   1.000
_cell.length_c   1.000
_cell.angle_alpha   90.00
_cell.angle_beta   90.00
_cell.angle_gamma   90.00
#
_symmetry.space_group_name_H-M   'P 1'
#
loop_
_entity.id
_entity.type
_entity.pdbx_description
1 polymer ?
#
loop_
_entity_poly.entity_id
_entity_poly.type
_entity_poly.pdbx_seq_one_letter_code
_entity_poly.pdbx_strand_id
1 'polypeptide(L)'
;MMMGWKARALVLSISVALAMSKVSMGVHRAFELASTADVVVEYARPSSVHTLMAALPIHLDHQDTSSSSQLNQRDNARRTAMYQTLVAESTKARAALVAQFPSAQCTHVWIKTSAFCNGLTVDQVHGIAALSSVHKIDVPFTVRLHSTLSRDGRKAVLPVQKKAAADANISSDDPPSSSSSRVVEWGVATIGAPDVWHHTTGEGIVVGSIDTGANANHEAIKHNFRRVKGWFNPYNTTTDIGGDDLPMDSHGHGTHTIGTMVGSHGIGVAPGAQWIACLGLNGDVGSQLALVQCAQFVMCPSRQDGSHSECKLGADVVNNSWGDDGVGAYNDWFQDIVAIWQYVGITPVFSAGNSGPNCATTGNPARYDNVLAVGAVGSYANDPTQLAFFSAKGPVATGYPSSSSNAAKAGGWRGKPDVVAPGFFTVSANARDDAGYMALAGTSMASPHVAGVVALLKSKQRDLTYADIYRLITSTADRAVLQPEPAAWTFKNGSVLGPGAVNCGDVLDSAWPNNRYGYGRVNVAAMFREDGSLKCGEGNDNGDASLSPPHSLVTSVHGSPNPSLMSLSLRILSSRYGNAHDMEHRANDMLGVTQKILRHLKESSIGYDPKLAVQRFESLNQDFITHAMLHRKAALLTLLLRLSLDTDTTTLYVPPLPVTAIGHPTIKTVRTDPTSSPEHPHPPRSPHADPSMPQQPSISTTWHDKHMQQDTYRAAVRTHDTGAAMDIPENVLLQEVLYAFQGIDSKYTFFNPSTDRFEVARHVGVSLPMRDLIRKLTEVGWLFNRVQQFLGRAMDGGVVTQSFHHALKAELSDFYRLLAVLSAQVDVDAAKFPLPDAMPELTLKRLIVWTQDPLDRLRVMAALVDR
;
A
#
# COMPACT_ATOMS: atom_id res chain seq x y z
N MET A 1 1.50 -25.99 48.18
CA MET A 1 1.79 -24.55 47.91
C MET A 1 2.60 -24.31 46.62
N MET A 2 3.82 -24.83 46.47
CA MET A 2 4.72 -24.47 45.34
C MET A 2 4.15 -24.68 43.91
N MET A 3 3.30 -25.70 43.69
CA MET A 3 2.67 -25.96 42.38
C MET A 3 1.72 -24.83 41.92
N GLY A 4 0.93 -24.25 42.83
CA GLY A 4 0.02 -23.15 42.49
C GLY A 4 0.75 -21.85 42.11
N TRP A 5 1.97 -21.68 42.62
CA TRP A 5 2.84 -20.54 42.29
C TRP A 5 3.38 -20.65 40.85
N LYS A 6 3.86 -21.84 40.46
CA LYS A 6 4.33 -22.11 39.08
C LYS A 6 3.20 -21.98 38.04
N ALA A 7 1.99 -22.45 38.35
CA ALA A 7 0.84 -22.30 37.46
C ALA A 7 0.43 -20.83 37.28
N ARG A 8 0.39 -20.04 38.37
CA ARG A 8 0.12 -18.59 38.29
C ARG A 8 1.21 -17.84 37.52
N ALA A 9 2.48 -18.18 37.72
CA ALA A 9 3.59 -17.58 36.99
C ALA A 9 3.49 -17.85 35.47
N LEU A 10 3.21 -19.09 35.07
CA LEU A 10 3.06 -19.46 33.65
C LEU A 10 1.89 -18.73 32.97
N VAL A 11 0.74 -18.58 33.66
CA VAL A 11 -0.40 -17.82 33.14
C VAL A 11 -0.05 -16.33 33.00
N LEU A 12 0.65 -15.73 33.98
CA LEU A 12 1.15 -14.36 33.85
C LEU A 12 2.09 -14.21 32.64
N SER A 13 3.08 -15.11 32.49
CA SER A 13 4.03 -15.06 31.36
C SER A 13 3.34 -15.14 30.01
N ILE A 14 2.30 -15.97 29.86
CA ILE A 14 1.55 -16.10 28.60
C ILE A 14 0.69 -14.86 28.34
N SER A 15 0.02 -14.32 29.36
CA SER A 15 -0.76 -13.08 29.23
C SER A 15 0.12 -11.87 28.89
N VAL A 16 1.31 -11.77 29.49
CA VAL A 16 2.31 -10.76 29.14
C VAL A 16 2.79 -10.93 27.70
N ALA A 17 3.18 -12.14 27.28
CA ALA A 17 3.63 -12.39 25.91
C ALA A 17 2.54 -12.06 24.85
N LEU A 18 1.26 -12.38 25.14
CA LEU A 18 0.12 -12.03 24.28
C LEU A 18 -0.17 -10.52 24.25
N ALA A 19 0.08 -9.80 25.34
CA ALA A 19 0.02 -8.34 25.34
C ALA A 19 1.17 -7.76 24.50
N MET A 20 2.40 -8.24 24.69
CA MET A 20 3.58 -7.78 23.95
C MET A 20 3.43 -8.02 22.44
N SER A 21 2.84 -9.14 22.01
CA SER A 21 2.63 -9.43 20.59
C SER A 21 1.71 -8.45 19.86
N LYS A 22 1.01 -7.56 20.57
CA LYS A 22 0.19 -6.49 19.98
C LYS A 22 0.95 -5.17 19.83
N VAL A 23 2.07 -5.00 20.52
CA VAL A 23 2.87 -3.76 20.51
C VAL A 23 3.88 -3.84 19.38
N SER A 24 3.94 -2.81 18.53
CA SER A 24 4.87 -2.81 17.40
C SER A 24 6.32 -2.57 17.86
N MET A 25 7.27 -3.06 17.07
CA MET A 25 8.70 -2.78 17.27
C MET A 25 9.01 -1.27 17.24
N GLY A 26 8.20 -0.46 16.55
CA GLY A 26 8.34 1.00 16.54
C GLY A 26 8.07 1.60 17.93
N VAL A 27 7.08 1.09 18.66
CA VAL A 27 6.74 1.56 20.01
C VAL A 27 7.83 1.17 21.00
N HIS A 28 8.38 -0.05 20.89
CA HIS A 28 9.53 -0.45 21.71
C HIS A 28 10.77 0.43 21.45
N ARG A 29 11.08 0.77 20.19
CA ARG A 29 12.16 1.72 19.85
C ARG A 29 11.89 3.13 20.38
N ALA A 30 10.64 3.60 20.39
CA ALA A 30 10.31 4.90 20.98
C ALA A 30 10.69 4.95 22.48
N PHE A 31 10.49 3.84 23.20
CA PHE A 31 10.90 3.71 24.61
C PHE A 31 12.41 3.56 24.84
N GLU A 32 13.20 3.22 23.82
CA GLU A 32 14.67 3.29 23.88
C GLU A 32 15.18 4.74 23.81
N LEU A 33 14.38 5.65 23.23
CA LEU A 33 14.72 7.07 23.02
C LEU A 33 14.11 7.99 24.09
N ALA A 34 12.97 7.64 24.68
CA ALA A 34 12.25 8.46 25.65
C ALA A 34 11.52 7.60 26.71
N SER A 35 11.26 8.18 27.88
CA SER A 35 10.49 7.54 28.96
C SER A 35 8.99 7.40 28.68
N THR A 36 8.50 8.09 27.64
CA THR A 36 7.11 8.08 27.18
C THR A 36 7.06 8.00 25.65
N ALA A 37 6.00 7.41 25.11
CA ALA A 37 5.76 7.29 23.67
C ALA A 37 4.33 7.70 23.29
N ASP A 38 4.20 8.34 22.13
CA ASP A 38 2.91 8.54 21.47
C ASP A 38 2.55 7.28 20.68
N VAL A 39 1.30 6.82 20.78
CA VAL A 39 0.86 5.55 20.19
C VAL A 39 -0.52 5.62 19.54
N VAL A 40 -0.74 4.76 18.56
CA VAL A 40 -2.04 4.47 17.96
C VAL A 40 -2.52 3.11 18.45
N VAL A 41 -3.60 3.12 19.22
CA VAL A 41 -4.29 1.93 19.71
C VAL A 41 -5.40 1.57 18.72
N GLU A 42 -5.23 0.47 18.01
CA GLU A 42 -6.25 -0.10 17.13
C GLU A 42 -7.06 -1.14 17.91
N TYR A 43 -8.38 -0.95 17.96
CA TYR A 43 -9.25 -1.88 18.65
C TYR A 43 -9.66 -3.05 17.74
N ALA A 44 -9.87 -4.22 18.34
CA ALA A 44 -10.42 -5.37 17.65
C ALA A 44 -11.87 -5.07 17.25
N ARG A 45 -12.14 -4.96 15.94
CA ARG A 45 -13.53 -4.84 15.46
C ARG A 45 -14.22 -6.20 15.51
N PRO A 46 -15.37 -6.34 16.19
CA PRO A 46 -16.19 -7.56 16.19
C PRO A 46 -16.75 -7.95 14.81
N SER A 47 -16.73 -7.02 13.85
CA SER A 47 -17.27 -7.19 12.52
C SER A 47 -16.41 -6.43 11.51
N SER A 48 -16.22 -7.01 10.33
CA SER A 48 -15.56 -6.30 9.23
C SER A 48 -16.41 -5.13 8.75
N VAL A 49 -15.79 -4.12 8.11
CA VAL A 49 -16.52 -2.99 7.52
C VAL A 49 -17.61 -3.47 6.54
N HIS A 50 -17.31 -4.49 5.72
CA HIS A 50 -18.27 -5.15 4.83
C HIS A 50 -19.45 -5.81 5.59
N THR A 51 -19.19 -6.38 6.78
CA THR A 51 -20.25 -6.96 7.62
C THR A 51 -21.16 -5.88 8.21
N LEU A 52 -20.61 -4.74 8.62
CA LEU A 52 -21.39 -3.58 9.09
C LEU A 52 -22.27 -3.03 7.95
N MET A 53 -21.71 -2.88 6.75
CA MET A 53 -22.43 -2.45 5.54
C MET A 53 -23.58 -3.39 5.16
N ALA A 54 -23.39 -4.70 5.28
CA ALA A 54 -24.40 -5.71 4.97
C ALA A 54 -25.50 -5.82 6.05
N ALA A 55 -25.21 -5.41 7.30
CA ALA A 55 -26.15 -5.46 8.42
C ALA A 55 -27.08 -4.23 8.50
N LEU A 56 -26.79 -3.15 7.78
CA LEU A 56 -27.60 -1.93 7.79
C LEU A 56 -28.90 -2.14 6.98
N PRO A 57 -30.09 -2.01 7.59
CA PRO A 57 -31.37 -2.38 7.00
C PRO A 57 -31.91 -1.29 6.05
N ILE A 58 -31.15 -0.95 5.02
CA ILE A 58 -31.61 -0.12 3.91
C ILE A 58 -31.48 -0.97 2.66
N HIS A 59 -32.54 -1.74 2.38
CA HIS A 59 -32.63 -2.48 1.12
C HIS A 59 -32.51 -1.50 -0.05
N LEU A 60 -31.68 -1.85 -1.02
CA LEU A 60 -31.51 -1.10 -2.25
C LEU A 60 -32.64 -1.44 -3.22
N ASP A 61 -33.89 -1.21 -2.81
CA ASP A 61 -35.00 -1.26 -3.75
C ASP A 61 -34.79 -0.14 -4.77
N HIS A 62 -34.52 -0.53 -6.01
CA HIS A 62 -34.40 0.34 -7.18
C HIS A 62 -35.79 0.68 -7.77
N GLN A 63 -36.86 0.16 -7.18
CA GLN A 63 -38.23 0.42 -7.62
C GLN A 63 -38.78 1.68 -6.92
N ASP A 64 -39.25 2.62 -7.73
CA ASP A 64 -40.06 3.80 -7.37
C ASP A 64 -39.46 4.88 -6.43
N THR A 65 -38.26 5.38 -6.73
CA THR A 65 -37.82 6.72 -6.28
C THR A 65 -37.40 7.61 -7.45
N SER A 66 -38.36 8.32 -8.04
CA SER A 66 -38.19 9.17 -9.23
C SER A 66 -37.84 10.64 -8.95
N SER A 67 -37.72 11.05 -7.67
CA SER A 67 -37.43 12.44 -7.29
C SER A 67 -36.10 12.61 -6.57
N SER A 68 -35.37 13.68 -6.91
CA SER A 68 -34.05 14.00 -6.35
C SER A 68 -34.06 14.25 -4.83
N SER A 69 -35.19 14.71 -4.28
CA SER A 69 -35.38 14.90 -2.84
C SER A 69 -35.43 13.58 -2.06
N GLN A 70 -36.11 12.56 -2.60
CA GLN A 70 -36.17 11.22 -1.99
C GLN A 70 -34.81 10.51 -2.02
N LEU A 71 -34.07 10.63 -3.13
CA LEU A 71 -32.71 10.08 -3.25
C LEU A 71 -31.76 10.71 -2.22
N ASN A 72 -31.78 12.04 -2.08
CA ASN A 72 -31.01 12.76 -1.06
C ASN A 72 -31.38 12.31 0.37
N GLN A 73 -32.68 12.13 0.66
CA GLN A 73 -33.13 11.62 1.95
C GLN A 73 -32.61 10.20 2.25
N ARG A 74 -32.59 9.31 1.25
CA ARG A 74 -32.08 7.93 1.35
C ARG A 74 -30.58 7.88 1.65
N ASP A 75 -29.77 8.69 0.97
CA ASP A 75 -28.32 8.71 1.21
C ASP A 75 -27.96 9.36 2.55
N ASN A 76 -28.71 10.41 2.95
CA ASN A 76 -28.58 10.99 4.29
C ASN A 76 -28.95 10.00 5.39
N ALA A 77 -29.98 9.17 5.19
CA ALA A 77 -30.33 8.10 6.11
C ALA A 77 -29.21 7.04 6.19
N ARG A 78 -28.69 6.59 5.05
CA ARG A 78 -27.58 5.61 4.96
C ARG A 78 -26.32 6.08 5.68
N ARG A 79 -25.93 7.34 5.45
CA ARG A 79 -24.77 7.98 6.06
C ARG A 79 -24.95 8.18 7.57
N THR A 80 -26.16 8.55 8.01
CA THR A 80 -26.50 8.70 9.43
C THR A 80 -26.50 7.36 10.17
N ALA A 81 -27.05 6.30 9.56
CA ALA A 81 -27.07 4.97 10.14
C ALA A 81 -25.65 4.39 10.28
N MET A 82 -24.81 4.50 9.23
CA MET A 82 -23.40 4.11 9.29
C MET A 82 -22.63 4.88 10.37
N TYR A 83 -22.84 6.20 10.49
CA TYR A 83 -22.27 7.00 11.58
C TYR A 83 -22.67 6.48 12.97
N GLN A 84 -23.96 6.21 13.20
CA GLN A 84 -24.46 5.68 14.47
C GLN A 84 -23.83 4.32 14.80
N THR A 85 -23.73 3.41 13.83
CA THR A 85 -23.07 2.11 13.99
C THR A 85 -21.59 2.25 14.36
N LEU A 86 -20.84 3.09 13.64
CA LEU A 86 -19.41 3.29 13.89
C LEU A 86 -19.15 3.96 15.26
N VAL A 87 -19.99 4.92 15.67
CA VAL A 87 -19.89 5.55 17.00
C VAL A 87 -20.23 4.56 18.12
N ALA A 88 -21.23 3.70 17.92
CA ALA A 88 -21.60 2.67 18.90
C ALA A 88 -20.46 1.64 19.08
N GLU A 89 -19.93 1.11 17.99
CA GLU A 89 -18.81 0.14 18.02
C GLU A 89 -17.53 0.77 18.60
N SER A 90 -17.17 1.99 18.20
CA SER A 90 -16.03 2.72 18.78
C SER A 90 -16.21 3.00 20.28
N THR A 91 -17.43 3.36 20.71
CA THR A 91 -17.73 3.62 22.13
C THR A 91 -17.63 2.34 22.96
N LYS A 92 -18.13 1.22 22.45
CA LYS A 92 -18.00 -0.10 23.08
C LYS A 92 -16.55 -0.56 23.16
N ALA A 93 -15.77 -0.38 22.08
CA ALA A 93 -14.38 -0.79 22.00
C ALA A 93 -13.46 -0.01 22.97
N ARG A 94 -13.65 1.31 23.08
CA ARG A 94 -12.83 2.17 23.95
C ARG A 94 -13.19 2.09 25.44
N ALA A 95 -14.36 1.56 25.80
CA ALA A 95 -14.88 1.59 27.17
C ALA A 95 -13.88 1.05 28.22
N ALA A 96 -13.20 -0.06 27.90
CA ALA A 96 -12.20 -0.65 28.81
C ALA A 96 -10.94 0.23 28.97
N LEU A 97 -10.49 0.89 27.90
CA LEU A 97 -9.35 1.81 27.95
C LEU A 97 -9.69 3.04 28.80
N VAL A 98 -10.82 3.69 28.51
CA VAL A 98 -11.28 4.88 29.23
C VAL A 98 -11.49 4.59 30.73
N ALA A 99 -12.03 3.41 31.07
CA ALA A 99 -12.28 3.04 32.47
C ALA A 99 -11.01 2.67 33.25
N GLN A 100 -10.02 2.02 32.62
CA GLN A 100 -8.81 1.54 33.30
C GLN A 100 -7.63 2.52 33.22
N PHE A 101 -7.60 3.38 32.20
CA PHE A 101 -6.55 4.37 31.97
C PHE A 101 -7.15 5.79 31.78
N PRO A 102 -7.94 6.31 32.74
CA PRO A 102 -8.63 7.60 32.59
C PRO A 102 -7.67 8.81 32.53
N SER A 103 -6.41 8.65 32.94
CA SER A 103 -5.36 9.67 32.82
C SER A 103 -4.61 9.64 31.48
N ALA A 104 -4.89 8.68 30.59
CA ALA A 104 -4.27 8.61 29.28
C ALA A 104 -4.86 9.68 28.35
N GLN A 105 -3.99 10.52 27.77
CA GLN A 105 -4.40 11.59 26.85
C GLN A 105 -4.70 11.02 25.46
N CYS A 106 -5.88 10.39 25.31
CA CYS A 106 -6.29 9.69 24.10
C CYS A 106 -7.37 10.44 23.30
N THR A 107 -7.08 10.75 22.04
CA THR A 107 -8.08 11.20 21.06
C THR A 107 -8.69 9.99 20.35
N HIS A 108 -9.99 9.76 20.55
CA HIS A 108 -10.69 8.60 19.98
C HIS A 108 -11.32 8.93 18.62
N VAL A 109 -11.12 8.05 17.63
CA VAL A 109 -11.72 8.14 16.30
C VAL A 109 -12.72 6.99 16.07
N TRP A 110 -13.92 7.34 15.61
CA TRP A 110 -15.00 6.40 15.34
C TRP A 110 -14.85 5.72 13.97
N ILE A 111 -14.46 6.45 12.93
CA ILE A 111 -14.46 5.91 11.55
C ILE A 111 -13.49 4.73 11.34
N LYS A 112 -12.32 4.76 11.99
CA LYS A 112 -11.36 3.64 12.00
C LYS A 112 -11.53 2.74 13.23
N THR A 113 -12.27 3.18 14.26
CA THR A 113 -12.34 2.55 15.59
C THR A 113 -10.93 2.39 16.20
N SER A 114 -10.33 3.52 16.56
CA SER A 114 -8.96 3.59 17.09
C SER A 114 -8.82 4.75 18.08
N ALA A 115 -7.71 4.81 18.82
CA ALA A 115 -7.36 5.93 19.69
C ALA A 115 -5.90 6.35 19.47
N PHE A 116 -5.65 7.65 19.45
CA PHE A 116 -4.31 8.24 19.36
C PHE A 116 -3.97 8.80 20.75
N CYS A 117 -3.02 8.18 21.44
CA CYS A 117 -2.70 8.46 22.83
C CYS A 117 -1.30 9.05 22.96
N ASN A 118 -1.19 10.20 23.62
CA ASN A 118 0.07 10.93 23.73
C ASN A 118 0.75 10.66 25.08
N GLY A 119 2.09 10.59 25.07
CA GLY A 119 2.93 10.58 26.27
C GLY A 119 2.72 9.38 27.19
N LEU A 120 2.39 8.20 26.67
CA LEU A 120 2.17 7.01 27.51
C LEU A 120 3.48 6.41 28.00
N THR A 121 3.50 5.93 29.25
CA THR A 121 4.63 5.14 29.78
C THR A 121 4.60 3.69 29.27
N VAL A 122 5.73 3.00 29.41
CA VAL A 122 5.86 1.55 29.11
C VAL A 122 4.74 0.74 29.78
N ASP A 123 4.52 0.96 31.08
CA ASP A 123 3.50 0.25 31.86
C ASP A 123 2.08 0.55 31.37
N GLN A 124 1.79 1.78 30.96
CA GLN A 124 0.50 2.15 30.37
C GLN A 124 0.29 1.47 29.02
N VAL A 125 1.30 1.46 28.13
CA VAL A 125 1.21 0.75 26.83
C VAL A 125 1.01 -0.75 27.04
N HIS A 126 1.77 -1.37 27.95
CA HIS A 126 1.65 -2.78 28.26
C HIS A 126 0.28 -3.13 28.89
N GLY A 127 -0.22 -2.28 29.80
CA GLY A 127 -1.54 -2.42 30.39
C GLY A 127 -2.68 -2.28 29.37
N ILE A 128 -2.59 -1.31 28.46
CA ILE A 128 -3.54 -1.14 27.35
C ILE A 128 -3.48 -2.34 26.39
N ALA A 129 -2.28 -2.85 26.08
CA ALA A 129 -2.13 -4.05 25.24
C ALA A 129 -2.77 -5.29 25.86
N ALA A 130 -2.79 -5.41 27.20
CA ALA A 130 -3.46 -6.51 27.89
C ALA A 130 -5.00 -6.49 27.75
N LEU A 131 -5.61 -5.36 27.35
CA LEU A 131 -7.05 -5.28 27.13
C LEU A 131 -7.50 -6.18 25.97
N SER A 132 -8.58 -6.93 26.17
CA SER A 132 -9.15 -7.82 25.15
C SER A 132 -9.73 -7.07 23.94
N SER A 133 -10.14 -5.81 24.12
CA SER A 133 -10.62 -4.95 23.02
C SER A 133 -9.50 -4.35 22.17
N VAL A 134 -8.23 -4.44 22.58
CA VAL A 134 -7.09 -3.92 21.80
C VAL A 134 -6.56 -5.01 20.88
N HIS A 135 -6.45 -4.69 19.59
CA HIS A 135 -5.91 -5.56 18.55
C HIS A 135 -4.41 -5.32 18.34
N LYS A 136 -4.02 -4.05 18.20
CA LYS A 136 -2.66 -3.63 17.89
C LYS A 136 -2.36 -2.27 18.54
N ILE A 137 -1.11 -2.03 18.91
CA ILE A 137 -0.58 -0.72 19.27
C ILE A 137 0.63 -0.44 18.38
N ASP A 138 0.62 0.70 17.68
CA ASP A 138 1.70 1.11 16.77
C ASP A 138 2.12 2.56 17.04
N VAL A 139 3.19 3.02 16.40
CA VAL A 139 3.58 4.45 16.43
C VAL A 139 2.74 5.25 15.44
N PRO A 140 2.31 6.48 15.76
CA PRO A 140 1.69 7.36 14.80
C PRO A 140 2.71 7.80 13.75
N PHE A 141 2.26 7.96 12.51
CA PHE A 141 3.08 8.48 11.43
C PHE A 141 2.52 9.79 10.85
N THR A 142 3.30 10.39 9.96
CA THR A 142 2.89 11.57 9.20
C THR A 142 2.89 11.26 7.70
N VAL A 143 1.98 11.91 6.97
CA VAL A 143 1.94 11.91 5.51
C VAL A 143 2.39 13.28 5.04
N ARG A 144 3.06 13.35 3.89
CA ARG A 144 3.50 14.63 3.31
C ARG A 144 2.62 15.03 2.13
N LEU A 145 2.59 16.33 1.89
CA LEU A 145 2.12 16.88 0.62
C LEU A 145 3.12 16.52 -0.48
N HIS A 146 2.65 16.05 -1.64
CA HIS A 146 3.53 15.84 -2.79
C HIS A 146 4.12 17.18 -3.24
N SER A 147 5.43 17.21 -3.52
CA SER A 147 6.10 18.43 -3.96
C SER A 147 5.51 18.95 -5.27
N THR A 148 5.17 20.24 -5.30
CA THR A 148 4.65 20.94 -6.48
C THR A 148 5.69 21.88 -7.07
N LEU A 149 5.55 22.17 -8.37
CA LEU A 149 6.40 23.11 -9.11
C LEU A 149 5.64 24.39 -9.45
N SER A 150 6.32 25.53 -9.36
CA SER A 150 5.87 26.84 -9.85
C SER A 150 6.50 27.11 -11.22
N ARG A 151 5.91 28.03 -12.00
CA ARG A 151 6.45 28.44 -13.31
C ARG A 151 7.88 29.00 -13.23
N ASP A 152 8.31 29.51 -12.07
CA ASP A 152 9.68 30.00 -11.82
C ASP A 152 10.70 28.89 -11.51
N GLY A 153 10.27 27.62 -11.46
CA GLY A 153 11.14 26.46 -11.20
C GLY A 153 11.53 26.26 -9.74
N ARG A 154 11.03 27.09 -8.80
CA ARG A 154 11.23 26.89 -7.36
C ARG A 154 10.19 25.90 -6.80
N LYS A 155 10.43 25.40 -5.57
CA LYS A 155 9.37 24.76 -4.77
C LYS A 155 8.20 25.73 -4.69
N ALA A 156 7.04 25.31 -5.20
CA ALA A 156 6.03 26.25 -5.67
C ALA A 156 5.38 27.11 -4.59
N VAL A 157 5.39 26.58 -3.36
CA VAL A 157 4.72 27.14 -2.21
C VAL A 157 5.63 26.90 -1.00
N LEU A 158 5.73 27.93 -0.16
CA LEU A 158 6.33 27.85 1.18
C LEU A 158 5.20 27.95 2.21
N PRO A 159 5.35 27.37 3.41
CA PRO A 159 4.37 27.56 4.50
C PRO A 159 4.06 29.04 4.71
N VAL A 160 2.79 29.38 4.94
CA VAL A 160 2.35 30.77 5.15
C VAL A 160 2.79 31.22 6.54
N GLN A 161 4.03 31.72 6.64
CA GLN A 161 4.42 32.51 7.80
C GLN A 161 3.60 33.81 7.78
N LYS A 162 2.71 33.97 8.78
CA LYS A 162 2.12 35.27 9.12
C LYS A 162 3.22 36.23 9.56
N LYS A 163 3.89 36.89 8.61
CA LYS A 163 4.56 38.15 8.90
C LYS A 163 3.49 39.22 9.08
N ALA A 164 3.61 40.00 10.16
CA ALA A 164 2.89 41.26 10.28
C ALA A 164 3.28 42.18 9.10
N ALA A 165 2.36 43.06 8.70
CA ALA A 165 2.50 43.88 7.51
C ALA A 165 3.79 44.74 7.51
N ALA A 166 4.75 44.34 6.68
CA ALA A 166 5.87 45.15 6.22
C ALA A 166 6.47 44.52 4.95
N ASP A 167 6.88 45.38 4.02
CA ASP A 167 7.75 45.11 2.87
C ASP A 167 7.17 44.20 1.76
N ALA A 168 6.29 44.80 0.96
CA ALA A 168 6.02 44.33 -0.39
C ALA A 168 7.23 44.59 -1.30
N ASN A 169 7.83 43.51 -1.84
CA ASN A 169 8.48 43.48 -3.15
C ASN A 169 8.93 42.04 -3.50
N ILE A 170 8.01 41.27 -4.08
CA ILE A 170 8.35 40.13 -4.93
C ILE A 170 7.77 40.47 -6.30
N SER A 171 8.61 40.50 -7.33
CA SER A 171 8.23 40.99 -8.66
C SER A 171 7.05 40.21 -9.23
N SER A 172 5.92 40.89 -9.41
CA SER A 172 4.75 40.38 -10.13
C SER A 172 4.91 40.72 -11.61
N ASP A 173 5.78 39.99 -12.31
CA ASP A 173 5.97 40.12 -13.75
C ASP A 173 4.86 39.38 -14.53
N ASP A 174 3.61 39.82 -14.31
CA ASP A 174 2.49 39.71 -15.26
C ASP A 174 1.43 40.76 -14.84
N PRO A 175 0.95 41.63 -15.75
CA PRO A 175 0.04 42.73 -15.40
C PRO A 175 -1.39 42.25 -15.09
N PRO A 176 -2.10 42.87 -14.14
CA PRO A 176 -3.48 42.50 -13.83
C PRO A 176 -4.43 42.95 -14.95
N SER A 177 -4.99 41.99 -15.70
CA SER A 177 -6.02 42.28 -16.71
C SER A 177 -7.37 42.56 -16.05
N SER A 178 -7.70 43.84 -15.94
CA SER A 178 -9.00 44.31 -15.44
C SER A 178 -10.12 44.10 -16.47
N SER A 179 -11.17 43.40 -16.03
CA SER A 179 -12.55 43.48 -16.54
C SER A 179 -12.82 43.41 -18.06
N SER A 180 -12.90 42.20 -18.62
CA SER A 180 -14.07 41.72 -19.39
C SER A 180 -13.85 40.28 -19.86
N SER A 181 -14.80 39.37 -19.59
CA SER A 181 -14.77 37.92 -19.90
C SER A 181 -13.42 37.22 -19.64
N ARG A 182 -13.26 36.63 -18.44
CA ARG A 182 -12.13 35.70 -18.20
C ARG A 182 -12.27 34.47 -19.10
N VAL A 183 -11.19 34.11 -19.78
CA VAL A 183 -11.09 32.92 -20.63
C VAL A 183 -11.12 31.67 -19.74
N VAL A 184 -11.78 30.61 -20.19
CA VAL A 184 -11.79 29.33 -19.47
C VAL A 184 -10.38 28.77 -19.39
N GLU A 185 -9.99 28.30 -18.20
CA GLU A 185 -8.67 27.74 -17.98
C GLU A 185 -8.41 26.50 -18.83
N TRP A 186 -7.18 26.36 -19.32
CA TRP A 186 -6.84 25.35 -20.33
C TRP A 186 -7.18 23.93 -19.86
N GLY A 187 -7.01 23.65 -18.57
CA GLY A 187 -7.32 22.34 -17.98
C GLY A 187 -8.81 22.05 -17.90
N VAL A 188 -9.62 23.08 -17.60
CA VAL A 188 -11.08 23.00 -17.55
C VAL A 188 -11.65 22.81 -18.95
N ALA A 189 -11.13 23.53 -19.95
CA ALA A 189 -11.49 23.37 -21.35
C ALA A 189 -11.07 21.99 -21.91
N THR A 190 -9.85 21.54 -21.60
CA THR A 190 -9.28 20.26 -22.08
C THR A 190 -10.14 19.04 -21.75
N ILE A 191 -10.81 19.05 -20.60
CA ILE A 191 -11.65 17.93 -20.16
C ILE A 191 -13.12 18.06 -20.60
N GLY A 192 -13.47 19.06 -21.42
CA GLY A 192 -14.85 19.26 -21.93
C GLY A 192 -15.84 19.77 -20.88
N ALA A 193 -15.39 20.41 -19.79
CA ALA A 193 -16.31 20.92 -18.75
C ALA A 193 -17.24 22.04 -19.25
N PRO A 194 -16.78 23.03 -20.06
CA PRO A 194 -17.66 24.09 -20.57
C PRO A 194 -18.82 23.58 -21.40
N ASP A 195 -18.60 22.51 -22.16
CA ASP A 195 -19.60 21.89 -23.02
C ASP A 195 -20.77 21.30 -22.20
N VAL A 196 -20.54 20.98 -20.92
CA VAL A 196 -21.54 20.41 -20.00
C VAL A 196 -22.24 21.46 -19.14
N TRP A 197 -21.68 22.67 -18.97
CA TRP A 197 -22.23 23.70 -18.06
C TRP A 197 -23.65 24.16 -18.40
N HIS A 198 -24.09 24.00 -19.65
CA HIS A 198 -25.46 24.29 -20.05
C HIS A 198 -26.48 23.21 -19.60
N HIS A 199 -26.02 22.03 -19.20
CA HIS A 199 -26.82 20.97 -18.58
C HIS A 199 -26.72 20.94 -17.06
N THR A 200 -25.52 21.18 -16.51
CA THR A 200 -25.26 21.24 -15.06
C THR A 200 -23.91 21.89 -14.76
N THR A 201 -23.83 22.60 -13.65
CA THR A 201 -22.61 23.24 -13.11
C THR A 201 -22.12 22.61 -11.81
N GLY A 202 -22.76 21.52 -11.35
CA GLY A 202 -22.47 20.89 -10.06
C GLY A 202 -23.43 21.29 -8.94
N GLU A 203 -24.51 22.00 -9.25
CA GLU A 203 -25.48 22.52 -8.29
C GLU A 203 -25.99 21.46 -7.27
N GLY A 204 -26.07 21.89 -6.01
CA GLY A 204 -26.50 21.07 -4.88
C GLY A 204 -25.52 19.97 -4.45
N ILE A 205 -24.40 19.76 -5.16
CA ILE A 205 -23.35 18.82 -4.75
C ILE A 205 -22.39 19.48 -3.77
N VAL A 206 -21.93 18.70 -2.78
CA VAL A 206 -20.89 19.14 -1.83
C VAL A 206 -19.56 18.49 -2.15
N VAL A 207 -18.57 19.27 -2.55
CA VAL A 207 -17.18 18.85 -2.76
C VAL A 207 -16.38 19.02 -1.46
N GLY A 208 -15.75 17.95 -0.99
CA GLY A 208 -14.84 17.99 0.16
C GLY A 208 -13.38 18.08 -0.26
N SER A 209 -12.59 18.88 0.45
CA SER A 209 -11.13 18.91 0.35
C SER A 209 -10.49 18.51 1.67
N ILE A 210 -9.57 17.53 1.65
CA ILE A 210 -8.64 17.25 2.75
C ILE A 210 -7.26 17.68 2.26
N ASP A 211 -6.81 18.86 2.71
CA ASP A 211 -5.63 19.53 2.16
C ASP A 211 -5.03 20.47 3.22
N THR A 212 -4.30 21.48 2.76
CA THR A 212 -3.61 22.53 3.52
C THR A 212 -4.50 23.70 3.96
N GLY A 213 -5.80 23.60 3.65
CA GLY A 213 -6.84 24.56 4.04
C GLY A 213 -7.49 25.24 2.83
N ALA A 214 -8.00 26.46 3.02
CA ALA A 214 -8.56 27.28 1.93
C ALA A 214 -8.58 28.77 2.31
N ASN A 215 -8.50 29.68 1.34
CA ASN A 215 -8.92 31.06 1.50
C ASN A 215 -10.38 31.21 1.07
N ALA A 216 -11.30 31.23 2.04
CA ALA A 216 -12.74 31.33 1.77
C ALA A 216 -13.22 32.72 1.30
N ASN A 217 -12.38 33.75 1.35
CA ASN A 217 -12.71 35.09 0.83
C ASN A 217 -12.34 35.26 -0.65
N HIS A 218 -11.56 34.35 -1.23
CA HIS A 218 -11.07 34.47 -2.59
C HIS A 218 -12.20 34.55 -3.62
N GLU A 219 -12.17 35.56 -4.49
CA GLU A 219 -13.22 35.93 -5.45
C GLU A 219 -13.73 34.76 -6.29
N ALA A 220 -12.85 33.86 -6.71
CA ALA A 220 -13.22 32.68 -7.50
C ALA A 220 -14.08 31.65 -6.75
N ILE A 221 -13.96 31.52 -5.42
CA ILE A 221 -14.54 30.40 -4.66
C ILE A 221 -15.45 30.82 -3.49
N LYS A 222 -15.42 32.10 -3.08
CA LYS A 222 -16.22 32.61 -1.94
C LYS A 222 -17.73 32.42 -2.09
N HIS A 223 -18.25 32.37 -3.32
CA HIS A 223 -19.68 32.26 -3.61
C HIS A 223 -20.28 30.92 -3.19
N ASN A 224 -19.48 29.85 -3.19
CA ASN A 224 -19.93 28.48 -2.93
C ASN A 224 -19.38 27.88 -1.62
N PHE A 225 -18.69 28.68 -0.77
CA PHE A 225 -18.24 28.19 0.53
C PHE A 225 -19.43 27.93 1.47
N ARG A 226 -19.57 26.70 1.95
CA ARG A 226 -20.64 26.38 2.91
C ARG A 226 -20.25 26.77 4.34
N ARG A 227 -20.56 27.99 4.76
CA ARG A 227 -20.30 28.49 6.14
C ARG A 227 -20.75 27.51 7.23
N VAL A 228 -21.97 26.96 7.14
CA VAL A 228 -22.48 25.99 8.13
C VAL A 228 -21.72 24.67 8.04
N LYS A 229 -20.80 24.45 8.99
CA LYS A 229 -19.99 23.22 9.13
C LYS A 229 -19.27 22.85 7.83
N GLY A 230 -18.72 23.84 7.12
CA GLY A 230 -17.86 23.63 5.95
C GLY A 230 -16.37 23.77 6.23
N TRP A 231 -15.98 24.01 7.48
CA TRP A 231 -14.59 24.10 7.91
C TRP A 231 -14.32 23.18 9.11
N PHE A 232 -13.17 22.51 9.09
CA PHE A 232 -12.66 21.77 10.24
C PHE A 232 -11.13 21.87 10.32
N ASN A 233 -10.63 22.18 11.51
CA ASN A 233 -9.21 22.26 11.80
C ASN A 233 -8.85 21.28 12.93
N PRO A 234 -8.24 20.11 12.64
CA PRO A 234 -7.81 19.15 13.67
C PRO A 234 -6.63 19.64 14.52
N TYR A 235 -5.95 20.71 14.12
CA TYR A 235 -4.81 21.29 14.83
C TYR A 235 -5.21 22.42 15.79
N ASN A 236 -6.48 22.84 15.81
CA ASN A 236 -6.92 23.86 16.75
C ASN A 236 -7.06 23.27 18.17
N THR A 237 -6.47 23.93 19.15
CA THR A 237 -6.55 23.55 20.57
C THR A 237 -7.55 24.40 21.37
N THR A 238 -8.10 25.48 20.78
CA THR A 238 -9.11 26.31 21.45
C THR A 238 -10.52 25.77 21.20
N THR A 239 -11.30 25.68 22.27
CA THR A 239 -12.72 25.30 22.23
C THR A 239 -13.65 26.48 21.93
N ASP A 240 -13.18 27.48 21.19
CA ASP A 240 -14.03 28.60 20.76
C ASP A 240 -14.93 28.13 19.60
N ILE A 241 -16.06 27.57 20.01
CA ILE A 241 -17.06 26.92 19.18
C ILE A 241 -18.06 27.97 18.71
N GLY A 242 -18.07 28.32 17.41
CA GLY A 242 -19.23 29.04 16.86
C GLY A 242 -19.10 29.72 15.51
N GLY A 243 -19.48 29.01 14.44
CA GLY A 243 -20.21 29.62 13.30
C GLY A 243 -19.42 30.36 12.23
N ASP A 244 -18.48 31.24 12.60
CA ASP A 244 -17.97 32.28 11.68
C ASP A 244 -16.47 32.16 11.30
N ASP A 245 -15.74 31.22 11.91
CA ASP A 245 -14.34 30.94 11.54
C ASP A 245 -14.25 30.49 10.08
N LEU A 246 -13.73 31.38 9.24
CA LEU A 246 -13.40 31.07 7.86
C LEU A 246 -12.22 30.08 7.80
N PRO A 247 -12.21 29.18 6.82
CA PRO A 247 -11.00 28.47 6.41
C PRO A 247 -9.79 29.39 6.35
N MET A 248 -8.68 28.91 6.90
CA MET A 248 -7.35 29.43 6.60
C MET A 248 -6.61 28.40 5.75
N ASP A 249 -5.70 28.85 4.88
CA ASP A 249 -4.76 27.97 4.19
C ASP A 249 -3.36 28.17 4.78
N SER A 250 -2.80 27.08 5.32
CA SER A 250 -1.48 27.06 5.96
C SER A 250 -0.32 27.09 4.95
N HIS A 251 -0.61 26.89 3.66
CA HIS A 251 0.38 26.71 2.61
C HIS A 251 0.03 27.53 1.36
N GLY A 252 -1.13 27.27 0.78
CA GLY A 252 -1.64 27.83 -0.47
C GLY A 252 -2.16 26.78 -1.45
N HIS A 253 -1.95 25.50 -1.13
CA HIS A 253 -2.22 24.39 -2.04
C HIS A 253 -3.71 24.00 -2.04
N GLY A 254 -4.37 24.03 -0.88
CA GLY A 254 -5.78 23.66 -0.75
C GLY A 254 -6.71 24.69 -1.39
N THR A 255 -6.37 25.97 -1.31
CA THR A 255 -7.06 27.04 -2.07
C THR A 255 -6.98 26.79 -3.56
N HIS A 256 -5.80 26.39 -4.06
CA HIS A 256 -5.60 26.08 -5.47
C HIS A 256 -6.40 24.85 -5.92
N THR A 257 -6.39 23.75 -5.14
CA THR A 257 -7.17 22.54 -5.47
C THR A 257 -8.67 22.81 -5.43
N ILE A 258 -9.16 23.58 -4.46
CA ILE A 258 -10.57 23.99 -4.38
C ILE A 258 -10.96 24.89 -5.55
N GLY A 259 -10.13 25.87 -5.92
CA GLY A 259 -10.36 26.69 -7.11
C GLY A 259 -10.47 25.87 -8.40
N THR A 260 -9.67 24.81 -8.56
CA THR A 260 -9.76 23.91 -9.71
C THR A 260 -11.04 23.05 -9.69
N MET A 261 -11.57 22.73 -8.50
CA MET A 261 -12.85 22.01 -8.40
C MET A 261 -14.06 22.90 -8.68
N VAL A 262 -14.15 24.08 -8.05
CA VAL A 262 -15.39 24.87 -7.95
C VAL A 262 -15.24 26.37 -8.24
N GLY A 263 -14.09 26.80 -8.75
CA GLY A 263 -13.83 28.19 -9.13
C GLY A 263 -14.79 28.71 -10.20
N SER A 264 -15.43 29.84 -9.93
CA SER A 264 -16.23 30.60 -10.89
C SER A 264 -15.36 31.20 -12.01
N HIS A 265 -16.00 31.83 -13.01
CA HIS A 265 -15.33 32.57 -14.09
C HIS A 265 -14.34 31.73 -14.92
N GLY A 266 -14.63 30.44 -15.14
CA GLY A 266 -13.83 29.55 -15.98
C GLY A 266 -12.63 28.89 -15.29
N ILE A 267 -12.46 29.09 -13.98
CA ILE A 267 -11.31 28.59 -13.21
C ILE A 267 -11.50 27.13 -12.77
N GLY A 268 -12.72 26.75 -12.40
CA GLY A 268 -13.05 25.43 -11.87
C GLY A 268 -14.00 24.63 -12.74
N VAL A 269 -13.98 23.31 -12.56
CA VAL A 269 -14.75 22.36 -13.37
C VAL A 269 -16.25 22.35 -13.03
N ALA A 270 -16.60 22.46 -11.74
CA ALA A 270 -17.98 22.45 -11.23
C ALA A 270 -18.31 23.76 -10.47
N PRO A 271 -18.44 24.91 -11.18
CA PRO A 271 -18.55 26.24 -10.57
C PRO A 271 -19.86 26.49 -9.79
N GLY A 272 -20.84 25.57 -9.86
CA GLY A 272 -22.08 25.59 -9.08
C GLY A 272 -22.09 24.65 -7.87
N ALA A 273 -21.07 23.82 -7.69
CA ALA A 273 -20.97 22.93 -6.53
C ALA A 273 -20.52 23.68 -5.26
N GLN A 274 -21.14 23.36 -4.13
CA GLN A 274 -20.71 23.84 -2.81
C GLN A 274 -19.41 23.15 -2.40
N TRP A 275 -18.60 23.81 -1.58
CA TRP A 275 -17.38 23.21 -1.06
C TRP A 275 -17.23 23.30 0.46
N ILE A 276 -16.50 22.32 0.99
CA ILE A 276 -16.04 22.22 2.37
C ILE A 276 -14.57 21.84 2.42
N ALA A 277 -13.85 22.31 3.43
CA ALA A 277 -12.42 22.07 3.58
C ALA A 277 -12.10 21.54 4.99
N CYS A 278 -11.08 20.69 5.05
CA CYS A 278 -10.44 20.27 6.28
C CYS A 278 -8.93 20.51 6.19
N LEU A 279 -8.36 21.08 7.24
CA LEU A 279 -6.91 21.23 7.39
C LEU A 279 -6.28 19.88 7.74
N GLY A 280 -6.20 18.96 6.79
CA GLY A 280 -5.55 17.65 6.97
C GLY A 280 -4.03 17.74 7.05
N LEU A 281 -3.46 18.74 6.38
CA LEU A 281 -2.03 19.03 6.30
C LEU A 281 -1.79 20.42 6.91
N ASN A 282 -0.85 20.56 7.82
CA ASN A 282 -0.39 21.87 8.31
C ASN A 282 0.98 22.17 7.69
N GLY A 283 1.05 23.17 6.81
CA GLY A 283 2.21 23.34 5.93
C GLY A 283 2.27 22.22 4.89
N ASP A 284 3.33 21.40 4.89
CA ASP A 284 3.50 20.25 3.99
C ASP A 284 3.30 18.89 4.69
N VAL A 285 2.82 18.86 5.94
CA VAL A 285 2.74 17.63 6.76
C VAL A 285 1.36 17.44 7.38
N GLY A 286 0.78 16.25 7.24
CA GLY A 286 -0.42 15.80 7.93
C GLY A 286 -0.12 14.72 8.95
N SER A 287 -0.66 14.81 10.16
CA SER A 287 -0.62 13.67 11.10
C SER A 287 -1.67 12.63 10.72
N GLN A 288 -1.40 11.35 11.00
CA GLN A 288 -2.37 10.27 10.79
C GLN A 288 -3.69 10.55 11.54
N LEU A 289 -3.63 11.15 12.73
CA LEU A 289 -4.81 11.59 13.49
C LEU A 289 -5.61 12.66 12.72
N ALA A 290 -4.94 13.72 12.24
CA ALA A 290 -5.58 14.81 11.52
C ALA A 290 -6.30 14.32 10.25
N LEU A 291 -5.66 13.44 9.47
CA LEU A 291 -6.26 12.87 8.25
C LEU A 291 -7.48 11.99 8.56
N VAL A 292 -7.44 11.19 9.64
CA VAL A 292 -8.60 10.40 10.07
C VAL A 292 -9.72 11.28 10.63
N GLN A 293 -9.40 12.35 11.36
CA GLN A 293 -10.40 13.33 11.82
C GLN A 293 -11.03 14.09 10.65
N CYS A 294 -10.24 14.49 9.64
CA CYS A 294 -10.77 15.05 8.41
C CYS A 294 -11.69 14.07 7.67
N ALA A 295 -11.39 12.77 7.69
CA ALA A 295 -12.26 11.77 7.09
C ALA A 295 -13.60 11.62 7.80
N GLN A 296 -13.60 11.74 9.13
CA GLN A 296 -14.83 11.83 9.95
C GLN A 296 -15.64 13.08 9.58
N PHE A 297 -15.00 14.24 9.47
CA PHE A 297 -15.65 15.50 9.11
C PHE A 297 -16.28 15.45 7.71
N VAL A 298 -15.54 14.98 6.70
CA VAL A 298 -16.02 14.82 5.32
C VAL A 298 -17.23 13.89 5.27
N MET A 299 -17.23 12.81 6.07
CA MET A 299 -18.37 11.90 6.16
C MET A 299 -19.55 12.53 6.92
N CYS A 300 -19.32 13.05 8.12
CA CYS A 300 -20.38 13.57 9.00
C CYS A 300 -19.88 14.81 9.77
N PRO A 301 -20.10 16.02 9.24
CA PRO A 301 -19.61 17.26 9.84
C PRO A 301 -20.15 17.48 11.26
N SER A 302 -19.25 17.56 12.23
CA SER A 302 -19.51 17.95 13.61
C SER A 302 -18.97 19.36 13.89
N ARG A 303 -19.19 19.85 15.11
CA ARG A 303 -18.35 20.92 15.68
C ARG A 303 -16.94 20.40 15.99
N GLN A 304 -15.99 21.30 16.27
CA GLN A 304 -14.58 20.93 16.56
C GLN A 304 -14.45 20.06 17.83
N ASP A 305 -15.32 20.26 18.82
CA ASP A 305 -15.44 19.44 20.04
C ASP A 305 -16.06 18.04 19.80
N GLY A 306 -16.39 17.70 18.54
CA GLY A 306 -17.08 16.46 18.17
C GLY A 306 -18.58 16.44 18.44
N SER A 307 -19.17 17.55 18.91
CA SER A 307 -20.60 17.65 19.21
C SER A 307 -21.45 18.01 17.98
N HIS A 308 -22.76 17.82 18.09
CA HIS A 308 -23.76 18.17 17.05
C HIS A 308 -23.41 17.68 15.64
N SER A 309 -23.06 16.41 15.46
CA SER A 309 -22.83 15.79 14.15
C SER A 309 -24.06 15.89 13.24
N GLU A 310 -23.89 16.40 12.01
CA GLU A 310 -24.94 16.52 11.01
C GLU A 310 -24.55 15.82 9.71
N CYS A 311 -24.77 14.51 9.65
CA CYS A 311 -24.28 13.70 8.53
C CYS A 311 -24.86 14.09 7.17
N LYS A 312 -26.08 14.66 7.14
CA LYS A 312 -26.71 15.25 5.94
C LYS A 312 -25.89 16.39 5.28
N LEU A 313 -24.88 16.91 5.96
CA LEU A 313 -23.98 17.96 5.46
C LEU A 313 -22.64 17.40 4.97
N GLY A 314 -22.38 16.10 5.01
CA GLY A 314 -21.12 15.56 4.52
C GLY A 314 -20.95 15.69 3.00
N ALA A 315 -19.73 15.51 2.51
CA ALA A 315 -19.41 15.68 1.09
C ALA A 315 -19.90 14.52 0.22
N ASP A 316 -20.23 14.80 -1.03
CA ASP A 316 -20.61 13.86 -2.10
C ASP A 316 -19.40 13.27 -2.83
N VAL A 317 -18.28 13.99 -2.83
CA VAL A 317 -16.98 13.64 -3.41
C VAL A 317 -15.89 14.27 -2.54
N VAL A 318 -14.74 13.61 -2.40
CA VAL A 318 -13.61 14.15 -1.64
C VAL A 318 -12.31 14.07 -2.45
N ASN A 319 -11.66 15.22 -2.61
CA ASN A 319 -10.34 15.34 -3.19
C ASN A 319 -9.26 15.24 -2.10
N ASN A 320 -8.28 14.36 -2.34
CA ASN A 320 -7.17 14.09 -1.44
C ASN A 320 -5.87 14.22 -2.23
N SER A 321 -5.29 15.42 -2.22
CA SER A 321 -4.08 15.73 -2.98
C SER A 321 -2.80 15.52 -2.14
N TRP A 322 -2.73 14.36 -1.49
CA TRP A 322 -1.68 13.93 -0.56
C TRP A 322 -1.50 12.41 -0.60
N GLY A 323 -0.34 11.93 -0.14
CA GLY A 323 -0.01 10.51 -0.07
C GLY A 323 1.48 10.28 0.19
N ASP A 324 1.92 9.03 0.17
CA ASP A 324 3.35 8.72 0.10
C ASP A 324 3.89 8.88 -1.34
N ASP A 325 5.22 8.85 -1.46
CA ASP A 325 5.98 9.07 -2.69
C ASP A 325 6.19 7.79 -3.52
N GLY A 326 5.46 6.72 -3.22
CA GLY A 326 5.60 5.42 -3.92
C GLY A 326 6.70 4.52 -3.38
N VAL A 327 7.70 5.05 -2.65
CA VAL A 327 8.90 4.29 -2.22
C VAL A 327 8.59 3.29 -1.09
N GLY A 328 7.50 3.52 -0.34
CA GLY A 328 7.05 2.63 0.72
C GLY A 328 6.25 1.40 0.25
N ALA A 329 6.22 0.36 1.08
CA ALA A 329 5.37 -0.82 0.89
C ALA A 329 3.87 -0.46 0.85
N TYR A 330 3.06 -1.34 0.26
CA TYR A 330 1.60 -1.24 0.34
C TYR A 330 1.14 -1.26 1.81
N ASN A 331 0.21 -0.37 2.18
CA ASN A 331 -0.39 -0.35 3.52
C ASN A 331 -1.87 0.06 3.45
N ASP A 332 -2.72 -0.61 4.22
CA ASP A 332 -4.19 -0.53 4.16
C ASP A 332 -4.82 0.42 5.20
N TRP A 333 -4.00 1.24 5.88
CA TRP A 333 -4.42 2.07 7.02
C TRP A 333 -5.61 3.00 6.76
N PHE A 334 -5.84 3.40 5.51
CA PHE A 334 -6.95 4.26 5.08
C PHE A 334 -8.01 3.51 4.24
N GLN A 335 -7.81 2.23 3.93
CA GLN A 335 -8.64 1.47 2.99
C GLN A 335 -10.06 1.22 3.52
N ASP A 336 -10.20 0.99 4.84
CA ASP A 336 -11.50 0.92 5.52
C ASP A 336 -12.29 2.23 5.42
N ILE A 337 -11.59 3.37 5.58
CA ILE A 337 -12.20 4.71 5.51
C ILE A 337 -12.73 4.97 4.10
N VAL A 338 -11.93 4.63 3.08
CA VAL A 338 -12.31 4.68 1.67
C VAL A 338 -13.52 3.80 1.38
N ALA A 339 -13.58 2.57 1.93
CA ALA A 339 -14.73 1.70 1.77
C ALA A 339 -16.01 2.28 2.43
N ILE A 340 -15.89 2.81 3.66
CA ILE A 340 -17.00 3.48 4.37
C ILE A 340 -17.53 4.67 3.55
N TRP A 341 -16.63 5.51 3.04
CA TRP A 341 -16.94 6.63 2.18
C TRP A 341 -17.74 6.21 0.93
N GLN A 342 -17.26 5.23 0.17
CA GLN A 342 -17.97 4.72 -1.01
C GLN A 342 -19.38 4.21 -0.69
N TYR A 343 -19.53 3.43 0.39
CA TYR A 343 -20.83 2.88 0.79
C TYR A 343 -21.86 3.97 1.11
N VAL A 344 -21.43 5.05 1.79
CA VAL A 344 -22.28 6.21 2.12
C VAL A 344 -22.35 7.27 1.00
N GLY A 345 -21.93 6.91 -0.22
CA GLY A 345 -22.09 7.70 -1.43
C GLY A 345 -21.04 8.80 -1.64
N ILE A 346 -19.89 8.74 -0.96
CA ILE A 346 -18.77 9.67 -1.15
C ILE A 346 -17.77 9.04 -2.12
N THR A 347 -17.50 9.72 -3.24
CA THR A 347 -16.45 9.28 -4.17
C THR A 347 -15.07 9.77 -3.71
N PRO A 348 -14.11 8.88 -3.42
CA PRO A 348 -12.74 9.26 -3.06
C PRO A 348 -11.85 9.42 -4.29
N VAL A 349 -11.31 10.62 -4.47
CA VAL A 349 -10.35 10.96 -5.53
C VAL A 349 -9.00 11.29 -4.90
N PHE A 350 -7.92 10.72 -5.44
CA PHE A 350 -6.55 10.85 -4.95
C PHE A 350 -5.58 11.22 -6.07
N SER A 351 -4.62 12.09 -5.78
CA SER A 351 -3.47 12.34 -6.66
C SER A 351 -2.52 11.13 -6.68
N ALA A 352 -2.12 10.67 -7.86
CA ALA A 352 -1.28 9.46 -7.99
C ALA A 352 0.12 9.60 -7.34
N GLY A 353 0.65 10.82 -7.27
CA GLY A 353 1.97 11.15 -6.74
C GLY A 353 2.87 11.86 -7.77
N ASN A 354 3.93 12.50 -7.29
CA ASN A 354 4.83 13.32 -8.13
C ASN A 354 6.25 12.73 -8.25
N SER A 355 6.39 11.41 -8.10
CA SER A 355 7.67 10.69 -8.07
C SER A 355 8.10 10.10 -9.43
N GLY A 356 7.45 10.51 -10.53
CA GLY A 356 7.93 10.23 -11.89
C GLY A 356 9.32 10.83 -12.17
N PRO A 357 10.03 10.40 -13.23
CA PRO A 357 9.50 9.64 -14.37
C PRO A 357 9.57 8.12 -14.23
N ASN A 358 10.05 7.60 -13.08
CA ASN A 358 10.19 6.16 -12.86
C ASN A 358 8.83 5.44 -12.80
N CYS A 359 8.83 4.17 -13.20
CA CYS A 359 7.69 3.26 -12.99
C CYS A 359 7.54 2.85 -11.51
N ALA A 360 6.38 2.30 -11.15
CA ALA A 360 6.05 1.84 -9.81
C ALA A 360 6.17 2.90 -8.70
N THR A 361 5.73 4.11 -9.02
CA THR A 361 5.86 5.34 -8.22
C THR A 361 4.53 5.83 -7.62
N THR A 362 3.43 5.08 -7.82
CA THR A 362 2.10 5.46 -7.30
C THR A 362 2.01 5.23 -5.78
N GLY A 363 1.67 6.29 -5.04
CA GLY A 363 1.67 6.26 -3.56
C GLY A 363 0.44 5.63 -2.90
N ASN A 364 0.50 5.33 -1.59
CA ASN A 364 -0.73 5.13 -0.79
C ASN A 364 -1.29 6.52 -0.42
N PRO A 365 -2.62 6.73 -0.37
CA PRO A 365 -3.70 5.79 -0.67
C PRO A 365 -4.03 5.58 -2.16
N ALA A 366 -3.44 6.35 -3.08
CA ALA A 366 -3.77 6.29 -4.52
C ALA A 366 -3.62 4.89 -5.17
N ARG A 367 -2.79 4.02 -4.60
CA ARG A 367 -2.59 2.63 -5.06
C ARG A 367 -3.71 1.63 -4.68
N TYR A 368 -4.79 2.06 -4.03
CA TYR A 368 -5.90 1.16 -3.64
C TYR A 368 -6.81 0.81 -4.85
N ASP A 369 -7.33 -0.43 -4.90
CA ASP A 369 -8.34 -0.86 -5.89
C ASP A 369 -9.59 0.06 -5.84
N ASN A 370 -9.93 0.61 -4.66
CA ASN A 370 -11.16 1.34 -4.41
C ASN A 370 -11.01 2.88 -4.29
N VAL A 371 -10.08 3.48 -5.02
CA VAL A 371 -9.99 4.94 -5.22
C VAL A 371 -9.84 5.31 -6.69
N LEU A 372 -10.29 6.52 -7.07
CA LEU A 372 -9.93 7.16 -8.33
C LEU A 372 -8.56 7.83 -8.18
N ALA A 373 -7.51 7.19 -8.67
CA ALA A 373 -6.16 7.72 -8.70
C ALA A 373 -5.91 8.49 -9.99
N VAL A 374 -5.43 9.72 -9.88
CA VAL A 374 -5.34 10.65 -10.99
C VAL A 374 -3.89 11.04 -11.27
N GLY A 375 -3.39 10.70 -12.46
CA GLY A 375 -2.10 11.15 -12.98
C GLY A 375 -2.21 12.49 -13.72
N ALA A 376 -1.08 13.09 -14.07
CA ALA A 376 -1.02 14.43 -14.66
C ALA A 376 -0.61 14.43 -16.14
N VAL A 377 -1.35 15.18 -16.96
CA VAL A 377 -0.95 15.60 -18.31
C VAL A 377 -0.73 17.11 -18.38
N GLY A 378 0.00 17.55 -19.39
CA GLY A 378 0.28 18.95 -19.67
C GLY A 378 1.74 19.23 -19.98
N SER A 379 2.01 20.42 -20.51
CA SER A 379 3.37 20.92 -20.78
C SER A 379 3.46 22.43 -20.53
N TYR A 380 4.66 23.02 -20.68
CA TYR A 380 4.84 24.48 -20.63
C TYR A 380 4.04 25.26 -21.69
N ALA A 381 3.56 24.59 -22.73
CA ALA A 381 2.69 25.13 -23.78
C ALA A 381 1.22 24.71 -23.59
N ASN A 382 0.86 24.21 -22.40
CA ASN A 382 -0.46 23.65 -22.07
C ASN A 382 -0.87 22.47 -22.98
N ASP A 383 0.10 21.71 -23.54
CA ASP A 383 -0.19 20.55 -24.41
C ASP A 383 -0.89 19.43 -23.62
N PRO A 384 -2.18 19.14 -23.89
CA PRO A 384 -2.96 18.20 -23.11
C PRO A 384 -2.76 16.73 -23.53
N THR A 385 -1.79 16.45 -24.40
CA THR A 385 -1.53 15.12 -24.98
C THR A 385 -0.35 14.38 -24.36
N GLN A 386 0.50 15.08 -23.61
CA GLN A 386 1.72 14.54 -23.01
C GLN A 386 1.55 14.30 -21.50
N LEU A 387 2.01 13.15 -21.01
CA LEU A 387 2.20 12.93 -19.57
C LEU A 387 3.21 13.94 -19.00
N ALA A 388 2.86 14.55 -17.86
CA ALA A 388 3.80 15.33 -17.08
C ALA A 388 4.92 14.43 -16.55
N PHE A 389 6.18 14.86 -16.70
CA PHE A 389 7.37 14.06 -16.34
C PHE A 389 7.40 13.59 -14.87
N PHE A 390 6.80 14.35 -13.96
CA PHE A 390 6.71 14.02 -12.54
C PHE A 390 5.55 13.06 -12.21
N SER A 391 4.60 12.83 -13.12
CA SER A 391 3.41 12.03 -12.82
C SER A 391 3.83 10.62 -12.41
N ALA A 392 3.38 10.19 -11.24
CA ALA A 392 3.55 8.82 -10.80
C ALA A 392 2.89 7.84 -11.78
N LYS A 393 3.50 6.67 -11.92
CA LYS A 393 3.11 5.59 -12.82
C LYS A 393 3.00 4.26 -12.07
N GLY A 394 2.26 3.33 -12.65
CA GLY A 394 2.23 1.94 -12.23
C GLY A 394 3.45 1.15 -12.72
N PRO A 395 3.45 -0.18 -12.58
CA PRO A 395 2.47 -0.97 -11.82
C PRO A 395 2.56 -0.69 -10.31
N VAL A 396 1.52 -0.99 -9.54
CA VAL A 396 1.61 -0.90 -8.06
C VAL A 396 2.56 -1.98 -7.53
N ALA A 397 3.35 -1.64 -6.50
CA ALA A 397 4.48 -2.46 -6.03
C ALA A 397 4.08 -3.83 -5.42
N THR A 398 5.06 -4.73 -5.33
CA THR A 398 4.91 -6.07 -4.75
C THR A 398 4.54 -6.02 -3.26
N GLY A 399 3.71 -6.97 -2.82
CA GLY A 399 3.13 -6.99 -1.46
C GLY A 399 1.67 -6.53 -1.39
N TYR A 400 1.09 -6.06 -2.50
CA TYR A 400 -0.35 -5.89 -2.64
C TYR A 400 -1.08 -7.22 -2.34
N PRO A 401 -2.09 -7.26 -1.46
CA PRO A 401 -2.82 -8.49 -1.16
C PRO A 401 -3.66 -8.94 -2.37
N SER A 402 -3.24 -10.01 -3.05
CA SER A 402 -4.01 -10.64 -4.13
C SER A 402 -5.35 -11.24 -3.69
N SER A 403 -5.66 -11.18 -2.39
CA SER A 403 -6.87 -11.65 -1.74
C SER A 403 -8.10 -10.75 -1.90
N SER A 404 -8.03 -9.63 -2.64
CA SER A 404 -9.22 -9.03 -3.29
C SER A 404 -9.70 -9.94 -4.43
N SER A 405 -10.16 -11.14 -4.04
CA SER A 405 -10.32 -12.34 -4.87
C SER A 405 -11.45 -12.27 -5.90
N ASN A 406 -12.18 -11.15 -5.94
CA ASN A 406 -13.19 -10.87 -6.97
C ASN A 406 -12.61 -10.14 -8.19
N ALA A 407 -11.58 -9.30 -8.04
CA ALA A 407 -10.99 -8.58 -9.18
C ALA A 407 -10.06 -9.47 -10.02
N ALA A 408 -9.24 -10.31 -9.37
CA ALA A 408 -8.36 -11.26 -10.06
C ALA A 408 -9.12 -12.41 -10.75
N LYS A 409 -10.33 -12.76 -10.28
CA LYS A 409 -11.20 -13.76 -10.92
C LYS A 409 -12.08 -13.20 -12.05
N ALA A 410 -12.06 -11.89 -12.27
CA ALA A 410 -12.89 -11.19 -13.27
C ALA A 410 -12.08 -10.56 -14.42
N GLY A 411 -10.78 -10.86 -14.54
CA GLY A 411 -9.93 -10.34 -15.63
C GLY A 411 -9.66 -8.83 -15.58
N GLY A 412 -9.93 -8.15 -14.46
CA GLY A 412 -9.84 -6.70 -14.35
C GLY A 412 -8.41 -6.17 -14.28
N TRP A 413 -8.17 -5.04 -14.96
CA TRP A 413 -6.94 -4.25 -14.88
C TRP A 413 -6.66 -3.77 -13.45
N ARG A 414 -5.40 -3.82 -13.02
CA ARG A 414 -4.93 -3.42 -11.67
C ARG A 414 -3.84 -2.33 -11.68
N GLY A 415 -3.56 -1.73 -12.84
CA GLY A 415 -2.55 -0.66 -12.93
C GLY A 415 -3.11 0.70 -12.52
N LYS A 416 -2.22 1.57 -12.07
CA LYS A 416 -2.50 2.95 -11.71
C LYS A 416 -1.64 3.90 -12.57
N PRO A 417 -2.01 5.18 -12.78
CA PRO A 417 -3.27 5.81 -12.35
C PRO A 417 -4.50 5.19 -13.03
N ASP A 418 -5.71 5.49 -12.57
CA ASP A 418 -6.94 5.04 -13.24
C ASP A 418 -7.25 5.91 -14.47
N VAL A 419 -7.02 7.22 -14.37
CA VAL A 419 -7.10 8.19 -15.47
C VAL A 419 -6.08 9.31 -15.27
N VAL A 420 -5.89 10.13 -16.29
CA VAL A 420 -5.11 11.38 -16.19
C VAL A 420 -5.97 12.61 -16.41
N ALA A 421 -5.53 13.73 -15.85
CA ALA A 421 -6.14 15.04 -16.06
C ALA A 421 -5.08 16.15 -16.11
N PRO A 422 -5.42 17.35 -16.62
CA PRO A 422 -4.54 18.52 -16.62
C PRO A 422 -3.93 18.82 -15.25
N GLY A 423 -2.60 18.78 -15.17
CA GLY A 423 -1.85 18.97 -13.92
C GLY A 423 -0.52 19.71 -14.08
N PHE A 424 -0.25 20.32 -15.23
CA PHE A 424 1.00 21.02 -15.52
C PHE A 424 0.78 22.54 -15.64
N PHE A 425 1.13 23.31 -14.61
CA PHE A 425 0.91 24.76 -14.54
C PHE A 425 -0.53 25.18 -14.85
N THR A 426 -1.47 24.50 -14.21
CA THR A 426 -2.87 24.93 -14.18
C THR A 426 -2.99 26.16 -13.29
N VAL A 427 -3.76 27.16 -13.73
CA VAL A 427 -3.97 28.40 -12.97
C VAL A 427 -5.20 28.21 -12.08
N SER A 428 -5.11 28.66 -10.83
CA SER A 428 -6.20 28.62 -9.88
C SER A 428 -6.03 29.66 -8.77
N ALA A 429 -6.99 29.70 -7.85
CA ALA A 429 -7.07 30.63 -6.73
C ALA A 429 -5.81 30.62 -5.84
N ASN A 430 -5.33 31.82 -5.47
CA ASN A 430 -4.20 32.00 -4.57
C ASN A 430 -4.68 32.20 -3.11
N ALA A 431 -4.08 31.52 -2.14
CA ALA A 431 -4.41 31.73 -0.73
C ALA A 431 -4.02 33.10 -0.17
N ARG A 432 -3.06 33.79 -0.81
CA ARG A 432 -2.41 35.00 -0.27
C ARG A 432 -2.99 36.31 -0.78
N ASP A 433 -3.89 36.25 -1.75
CA ASP A 433 -4.51 37.40 -2.41
C ASP A 433 -5.93 37.01 -2.80
N ASP A 434 -6.95 37.69 -2.25
CA ASP A 434 -8.35 37.38 -2.48
C ASP A 434 -8.76 37.49 -3.96
N ALA A 435 -8.04 38.27 -4.78
CA ALA A 435 -8.29 38.41 -6.22
C ALA A 435 -7.23 37.74 -7.10
N GLY A 436 -6.16 37.21 -6.51
CA GLY A 436 -4.95 36.77 -7.19
C GLY A 436 -4.97 35.31 -7.59
N TYR A 437 -4.29 35.00 -8.70
CA TYR A 437 -4.18 33.64 -9.22
C TYR A 437 -2.74 33.16 -9.20
N MET A 438 -2.53 31.85 -9.17
CA MET A 438 -1.21 31.25 -9.29
C MET A 438 -1.25 29.98 -10.13
N ALA A 439 -0.11 29.64 -10.74
CA ALA A 439 0.03 28.46 -11.59
C ALA A 439 0.87 27.37 -10.89
N LEU A 440 0.27 26.20 -10.63
CA LEU A 440 0.94 25.06 -10.00
C LEU A 440 1.00 23.83 -10.92
N ALA A 441 2.05 23.02 -10.76
CA ALA A 441 2.16 21.71 -11.40
C ALA A 441 2.32 20.58 -10.38
N GLY A 442 1.56 19.51 -10.58
CA GLY A 442 1.51 18.30 -9.76
C GLY A 442 0.30 17.42 -10.11
N THR A 443 0.32 16.14 -9.76
CA THR A 443 -0.90 15.29 -9.78
C THR A 443 -1.98 15.80 -8.83
N SER A 444 -1.57 16.58 -7.82
CA SER A 444 -2.43 17.42 -6.99
C SER A 444 -3.29 18.44 -7.75
N MET A 445 -2.88 18.86 -8.95
CA MET A 445 -3.67 19.74 -9.81
C MET A 445 -4.56 18.95 -10.79
N ALA A 446 -4.21 17.70 -11.08
CA ALA A 446 -5.00 16.80 -11.91
C ALA A 446 -6.19 16.18 -11.14
N SER A 447 -5.95 15.70 -9.91
CA SER A 447 -6.98 15.16 -9.00
C SER A 447 -8.24 16.04 -8.85
N PRO A 448 -8.14 17.36 -8.59
CA PRO A 448 -9.32 18.22 -8.46
C PRO A 448 -10.10 18.41 -9.77
N HIS A 449 -9.49 18.27 -10.96
CA HIS A 449 -10.26 18.26 -12.21
C HIS A 449 -11.25 17.07 -12.21
N VAL A 450 -10.78 15.88 -11.84
CA VAL A 450 -11.63 14.67 -11.75
C VAL A 450 -12.66 14.79 -10.63
N ALA A 451 -12.31 15.35 -9.47
CA ALA A 451 -13.28 15.60 -8.40
C ALA A 451 -14.41 16.56 -8.83
N GLY A 452 -14.08 17.57 -9.65
CA GLY A 452 -15.08 18.43 -10.30
C GLY A 452 -15.94 17.68 -11.32
N VAL A 453 -15.36 16.80 -12.15
CA VAL A 453 -16.13 15.93 -13.07
C VAL A 453 -17.13 15.07 -12.30
N VAL A 454 -16.71 14.45 -11.20
CA VAL A 454 -17.61 13.69 -10.32
C VAL A 454 -18.75 14.56 -9.77
N ALA A 455 -18.48 15.83 -9.47
CA ALA A 455 -19.53 16.76 -9.02
C ALA A 455 -20.54 17.09 -10.13
N LEU A 456 -20.10 17.30 -11.39
CA LEU A 456 -21.00 17.45 -12.54
C LEU A 456 -21.87 16.20 -12.74
N LEU A 457 -21.26 15.01 -12.74
CA LEU A 457 -21.97 13.74 -12.91
C LEU A 457 -23.03 13.53 -11.82
N LYS A 458 -22.65 13.69 -10.54
CA LYS A 458 -23.57 13.51 -9.43
C LYS A 458 -24.65 14.59 -9.37
N SER A 459 -24.36 15.82 -9.83
CA SER A 459 -25.39 16.87 -9.90
C SER A 459 -26.49 16.51 -10.90
N LYS A 460 -26.11 15.96 -12.06
CA LYS A 460 -27.06 15.43 -13.04
C LYS A 460 -27.82 14.19 -12.53
N GLN A 461 -27.14 13.27 -11.87
CA GLN A 461 -27.74 12.04 -11.33
C GLN A 461 -27.20 11.72 -9.92
N ARG A 462 -28.02 11.96 -8.89
CA ARG A 462 -27.59 11.89 -7.47
C ARG A 462 -27.23 10.50 -6.97
N ASP A 463 -27.88 9.46 -7.49
CA ASP A 463 -27.79 8.07 -7.00
C ASP A 463 -26.63 7.27 -7.62
N LEU A 464 -25.83 7.88 -8.50
CA LEU A 464 -24.65 7.26 -9.08
C LEU A 464 -23.73 6.68 -8.00
N THR A 465 -23.48 5.37 -8.07
CA THR A 465 -22.51 4.72 -7.18
C THR A 465 -21.09 5.04 -7.62
N TYR A 466 -20.12 4.77 -6.73
CA TYR A 466 -18.70 4.81 -7.12
C TYR A 466 -18.42 3.96 -8.37
N ALA A 467 -19.05 2.80 -8.50
CA ALA A 467 -18.83 1.90 -9.63
C ALA A 467 -19.37 2.47 -10.95
N ASP A 468 -20.49 3.19 -10.93
CA ASP A 468 -21.05 3.85 -12.12
C ASP A 468 -20.22 5.07 -12.53
N ILE A 469 -19.76 5.85 -11.55
CA ILE A 469 -18.84 6.98 -11.75
C ILE A 469 -17.51 6.49 -12.33
N TYR A 470 -16.91 5.44 -11.75
CA TYR A 470 -15.69 4.83 -12.24
C TYR A 470 -15.87 4.32 -13.68
N ARG A 471 -16.99 3.65 -13.97
CA ARG A 471 -17.31 3.14 -15.32
C ARG A 471 -17.42 4.28 -16.34
N LEU A 472 -18.19 5.33 -16.05
CA LEU A 472 -18.33 6.50 -16.92
C LEU A 472 -16.96 7.15 -17.20
N ILE A 473 -16.18 7.40 -16.15
CA ILE A 473 -14.85 8.03 -16.26
C ILE A 473 -13.88 7.19 -17.10
N THR A 474 -13.91 5.86 -16.99
CA THR A 474 -12.94 4.96 -17.64
C THR A 474 -13.36 4.50 -19.04
N SER A 475 -14.66 4.43 -19.34
CA SER A 475 -15.17 4.06 -20.66
C SER A 475 -15.15 5.21 -21.67
N THR A 476 -15.27 6.46 -21.23
CA THR A 476 -15.28 7.65 -22.11
C THR A 476 -13.98 8.46 -22.10
N ALA A 477 -12.90 7.94 -21.51
CA ALA A 477 -11.61 8.63 -21.46
C ALA A 477 -10.97 8.74 -22.86
N ASP A 478 -10.38 9.89 -23.16
CA ASP A 478 -9.69 10.13 -24.42
C ASP A 478 -8.38 9.33 -24.47
N ARG A 479 -8.21 8.54 -25.54
CA ARG A 479 -7.04 7.66 -25.75
C ARG A 479 -6.23 8.05 -26.98
N ALA A 480 -6.89 8.22 -28.13
CA ALA A 480 -6.25 8.44 -29.43
C ALA A 480 -5.43 9.74 -29.53
N VAL A 481 -5.67 10.70 -28.64
CA VAL A 481 -4.94 11.97 -28.58
C VAL A 481 -3.65 11.90 -27.76
N LEU A 482 -3.42 10.83 -27.00
CA LEU A 482 -2.32 10.75 -26.02
C LEU A 482 -1.03 10.21 -26.65
N GLN A 483 0.09 10.90 -26.39
CA GLN A 483 1.38 10.59 -26.99
C GLN A 483 2.18 9.58 -26.15
N PRO A 484 3.01 8.70 -26.77
CA PRO A 484 3.99 7.87 -26.07
C PRO A 484 4.96 8.68 -25.21
N GLU A 485 5.69 8.04 -24.28
CA GLU A 485 6.64 8.76 -23.44
C GLU A 485 7.87 9.20 -24.26
N PRO A 486 8.25 10.49 -24.23
CA PRO A 486 9.47 10.91 -24.90
C PRO A 486 10.68 10.27 -24.22
N ALA A 487 11.71 9.95 -25.00
CA ALA A 487 12.93 9.35 -24.48
C ALA A 487 13.62 10.23 -23.41
N ALA A 488 13.41 11.55 -23.47
CA ALA A 488 13.78 12.51 -22.44
C ALA A 488 12.91 13.78 -22.54
N TRP A 489 12.78 14.52 -21.43
CA TRP A 489 12.13 15.84 -21.41
C TRP A 489 13.17 16.96 -21.38
N THR A 490 13.04 17.93 -22.28
CA THR A 490 13.86 19.15 -22.30
C THR A 490 13.13 20.28 -21.58
N PHE A 491 13.76 20.87 -20.57
CA PHE A 491 13.24 22.02 -19.83
C PHE A 491 13.59 23.36 -20.51
N LYS A 492 12.90 24.44 -20.12
CA LYS A 492 13.13 25.80 -20.69
C LYS A 492 14.55 26.34 -20.52
N ASN A 493 15.29 25.89 -19.50
CA ASN A 493 16.69 26.23 -19.25
C ASN A 493 17.68 25.37 -20.08
N GLY A 494 17.20 24.50 -20.96
CA GLY A 494 18.02 23.58 -21.75
C GLY A 494 18.48 22.32 -21.02
N SER A 495 18.19 22.14 -19.72
CA SER A 495 18.50 20.87 -19.05
C SER A 495 17.56 19.75 -19.54
N VAL A 496 18.04 18.52 -19.48
CA VAL A 496 17.34 17.33 -19.98
C VAL A 496 17.16 16.33 -18.86
N LEU A 497 15.93 15.86 -18.64
CA LEU A 497 15.61 14.74 -17.75
C LEU A 497 15.39 13.48 -18.59
N GLY A 498 16.16 12.43 -18.34
CA GLY A 498 15.97 11.15 -19.01
C GLY A 498 16.94 10.07 -18.53
N PRO A 499 16.76 8.81 -18.98
CA PRO A 499 15.71 8.39 -19.91
C PRO A 499 14.31 8.40 -19.27
N GLY A 500 13.27 8.57 -20.09
CA GLY A 500 11.90 8.25 -19.71
C GLY A 500 11.72 6.75 -19.45
N ALA A 501 10.72 6.39 -18.64
CA ALA A 501 10.38 5.00 -18.34
C ALA A 501 9.17 4.57 -19.18
N VAL A 502 9.45 4.30 -20.45
CA VAL A 502 8.52 3.82 -21.48
C VAL A 502 8.04 2.40 -21.12
N ASN A 503 6.77 2.07 -21.40
CA ASN A 503 6.19 0.73 -21.21
C ASN A 503 6.27 0.19 -19.77
N CYS A 504 5.87 0.98 -18.78
CA CYS A 504 5.96 0.59 -17.37
C CYS A 504 5.28 -0.75 -17.06
N GLY A 505 6.04 -1.68 -16.48
CA GLY A 505 5.55 -3.02 -16.10
C GLY A 505 5.21 -3.91 -17.30
N ASP A 506 5.98 -3.79 -18.38
CA ASP A 506 5.84 -4.55 -19.64
C ASP A 506 4.50 -4.34 -20.38
N VAL A 507 3.73 -3.32 -19.99
CA VAL A 507 2.51 -2.90 -20.68
C VAL A 507 2.85 -1.76 -21.63
N LEU A 508 2.56 -1.94 -22.92
CA LEU A 508 2.82 -0.92 -23.94
C LEU A 508 2.08 0.40 -23.64
N ASP A 509 2.76 1.53 -23.85
CA ASP A 509 2.18 2.88 -23.76
C ASP A 509 0.93 3.08 -24.65
N SER A 510 0.81 2.29 -25.73
CA SER A 510 -0.32 2.30 -26.66
C SER A 510 -1.42 1.26 -26.36
N ALA A 511 -1.18 0.35 -25.41
CA ALA A 511 -2.22 -0.55 -24.91
C ALA A 511 -3.18 0.22 -23.98
N TRP A 512 -4.40 -0.27 -23.83
CA TRP A 512 -5.41 0.39 -22.99
C TRP A 512 -6.20 -0.62 -22.16
N PRO A 513 -6.38 -0.40 -20.85
CA PRO A 513 -5.64 0.57 -20.02
C PRO A 513 -4.12 0.28 -19.92
N ASN A 514 -3.32 1.27 -19.50
CA ASN A 514 -1.87 1.14 -19.29
C ASN A 514 -1.37 1.83 -18.00
N ASN A 515 -0.16 1.49 -17.55
CA ASN A 515 0.44 1.96 -16.29
C ASN A 515 0.87 3.45 -16.30
N ARG A 516 0.57 4.19 -17.38
CA ARG A 516 1.01 5.57 -17.58
C ARG A 516 -0.16 6.54 -17.59
N TYR A 517 -1.18 6.23 -18.38
CA TYR A 517 -2.39 7.02 -18.56
C TYR A 517 -3.64 6.39 -17.94
N GLY A 518 -3.53 5.17 -17.39
CA GLY A 518 -4.70 4.40 -16.95
C GLY A 518 -5.59 4.08 -18.15
N TYR A 519 -6.87 4.41 -18.05
CA TYR A 519 -7.85 4.26 -19.13
C TYR A 519 -7.82 5.41 -20.16
N GLY A 520 -7.09 6.50 -19.89
CA GLY A 520 -6.98 7.68 -20.76
C GLY A 520 -7.12 9.00 -19.99
N ARG A 521 -7.27 10.09 -20.74
CA ARG A 521 -7.54 11.43 -20.17
C ARG A 521 -9.04 11.61 -19.93
N VAL A 522 -9.41 12.13 -18.77
CA VAL A 522 -10.82 12.40 -18.46
C VAL A 522 -11.44 13.41 -19.44
N ASN A 523 -12.65 13.11 -19.92
CA ASN A 523 -13.44 13.97 -20.81
C ASN A 523 -14.92 13.88 -20.40
N VAL A 524 -15.44 14.92 -19.74
CA VAL A 524 -16.81 14.93 -19.21
C VAL A 524 -17.86 15.17 -20.28
N ALA A 525 -17.55 15.92 -21.35
CA ALA A 525 -18.44 16.08 -22.49
C ALA A 525 -18.78 14.73 -23.13
N ALA A 526 -17.79 13.82 -23.22
CA ALA A 526 -18.00 12.46 -23.71
C ALA A 526 -18.96 11.61 -22.85
N MET A 527 -19.21 11.97 -21.59
CA MET A 527 -20.11 11.24 -20.66
C MET A 527 -21.58 11.61 -20.82
N PHE A 528 -21.88 12.74 -21.47
CA PHE A 528 -23.24 13.24 -21.71
C PHE A 528 -23.73 12.91 -23.13
N ARG A 529 -25.03 12.74 -23.30
CA ARG A 529 -25.75 12.77 -24.59
C ARG A 529 -26.24 14.20 -24.87
N GLU A 530 -26.70 14.47 -26.09
CA GLU A 530 -27.18 15.81 -26.52
C GLU A 530 -28.42 16.29 -25.73
N ASP A 531 -29.23 15.39 -25.18
CA ASP A 531 -30.35 15.71 -24.27
C ASP A 531 -29.89 16.02 -22.82
N GLY A 532 -28.57 15.99 -22.59
CA GLY A 532 -27.95 16.15 -21.28
C GLY A 532 -28.13 14.96 -20.35
N SER A 533 -28.60 13.80 -20.82
CA SER A 533 -28.58 12.55 -20.04
C SER A 533 -27.17 11.95 -19.97
N LEU A 534 -26.89 11.15 -18.93
CA LEU A 534 -25.61 10.45 -18.81
C LEU A 534 -25.63 9.14 -19.62
N LYS A 535 -24.50 8.78 -20.22
CA LYS A 535 -24.29 7.53 -20.97
C LYS A 535 -24.14 6.29 -20.06
N CYS A 536 -25.10 6.13 -19.14
CA CYS A 536 -25.23 4.95 -18.31
C CYS A 536 -25.87 3.80 -19.13
N GLY A 537 -25.24 2.62 -19.13
CA GLY A 537 -25.92 1.35 -19.42
C GLY A 537 -25.86 0.78 -20.84
N GLU A 538 -25.23 1.44 -21.80
CA GLU A 538 -24.99 0.85 -23.14
C GLU A 538 -23.70 0.02 -23.14
N GLY A 539 -23.82 -1.27 -23.44
CA GLY A 539 -22.67 -2.10 -23.80
C GLY A 539 -22.19 -1.75 -25.20
N ASN A 540 -20.88 -1.74 -25.43
CA ASN A 540 -20.32 -1.51 -26.76
C ASN A 540 -20.65 -2.70 -27.69
N ASP A 541 -21.68 -2.55 -28.54
CA ASP A 541 -21.86 -3.42 -29.72
C ASP A 541 -20.80 -3.19 -30.82
N ASN A 542 -19.86 -2.27 -30.58
CA ASN A 542 -18.69 -2.02 -31.42
C ASN A 542 -17.49 -2.90 -31.05
N GLY A 543 -17.63 -4.23 -31.21
CA GLY A 543 -16.54 -5.15 -31.57
C GLY A 543 -15.32 -5.36 -30.65
N ASP A 544 -15.20 -4.68 -29.50
CA ASP A 544 -14.05 -4.81 -28.58
C ASP A 544 -14.43 -5.57 -27.30
N ALA A 545 -14.29 -6.90 -27.36
CA ALA A 545 -14.71 -7.84 -26.33
C ALA A 545 -13.72 -7.92 -25.14
N SER A 546 -13.61 -6.84 -24.35
CA SER A 546 -12.85 -6.86 -23.09
C SER A 546 -13.44 -6.03 -21.94
N LEU A 547 -14.48 -5.21 -22.18
CA LEU A 547 -15.01 -4.26 -21.19
C LEU A 547 -16.29 -4.79 -20.52
N SER A 548 -16.13 -5.51 -19.41
CA SER A 548 -17.22 -5.84 -18.48
C SER A 548 -16.86 -5.41 -17.04
N PRO A 549 -17.71 -4.61 -16.36
CA PRO A 549 -17.50 -4.28 -14.95
C PRO A 549 -17.85 -5.47 -14.04
N PRO A 550 -17.19 -5.63 -12.88
CA PRO A 550 -17.65 -6.59 -11.88
C PRO A 550 -18.97 -6.12 -11.24
N HIS A 551 -19.80 -7.11 -10.84
CA HIS A 551 -21.05 -7.00 -10.05
C HIS A 551 -22.38 -6.82 -10.81
N SER A 552 -22.87 -7.94 -11.37
CA SER A 552 -24.31 -8.26 -11.44
C SER A 552 -24.55 -9.76 -11.28
N LEU A 553 -24.51 -10.29 -10.05
CA LEU A 553 -24.92 -11.67 -9.75
C LEU A 553 -25.58 -11.81 -8.37
N VAL A 554 -26.79 -11.25 -8.27
CA VAL A 554 -27.82 -11.75 -7.35
C VAL A 554 -29.11 -11.92 -8.16
N THR A 555 -29.25 -13.06 -8.84
CA THR A 555 -30.44 -13.94 -8.78
C THR A 555 -30.25 -15.22 -9.61
N SER A 556 -30.39 -16.36 -8.92
CA SER A 556 -30.72 -17.71 -9.42
C SER A 556 -29.61 -18.62 -10.00
N VAL A 557 -29.69 -19.88 -9.53
CA VAL A 557 -29.12 -21.15 -10.06
C VAL A 557 -27.59 -21.35 -10.08
N HIS A 558 -27.00 -21.63 -8.91
CA HIS A 558 -26.59 -23.01 -8.58
C HIS A 558 -26.19 -23.16 -7.10
N GLY A 559 -26.78 -24.15 -6.41
CA GLY A 559 -26.26 -24.72 -5.15
C GLY A 559 -26.11 -23.80 -3.94
N SER A 560 -27.20 -23.49 -3.23
CA SER A 560 -27.14 -22.82 -1.92
C SER A 560 -26.26 -23.60 -0.92
N PRO A 561 -25.33 -22.96 -0.18
CA PRO A 561 -24.59 -23.62 0.88
C PRO A 561 -25.57 -24.08 1.97
N ASN A 562 -25.51 -25.37 2.32
CA ASN A 562 -26.46 -26.02 3.22
C ASN A 562 -26.52 -25.30 4.60
N PRO A 563 -27.64 -24.64 4.96
CA PRO A 563 -27.73 -23.87 6.21
C PRO A 563 -27.58 -24.74 7.47
N SER A 564 -27.91 -26.03 7.37
CA SER A 564 -27.72 -27.00 8.45
C SER A 564 -26.23 -27.26 8.68
N LEU A 565 -25.42 -27.35 7.63
CA LEU A 565 -23.96 -27.48 7.75
C LEU A 565 -23.32 -26.21 8.30
N MET A 566 -23.68 -25.03 7.78
CA MET A 566 -23.10 -23.78 8.26
C MET A 566 -23.50 -23.48 9.72
N SER A 567 -24.76 -23.74 10.10
CA SER A 567 -25.22 -23.61 11.49
C SER A 567 -24.70 -24.73 12.41
N LEU A 568 -24.29 -25.89 11.89
CA LEU A 568 -23.63 -26.93 12.67
C LEU A 568 -22.15 -26.59 12.88
N SER A 569 -21.43 -26.12 11.85
CA SER A 569 -20.07 -25.59 11.98
C SER A 569 -20.02 -24.41 12.96
N LEU A 570 -20.97 -23.47 12.86
CA LEU A 570 -21.10 -22.36 13.81
C LEU A 570 -21.48 -22.84 15.21
N ARG A 571 -22.35 -23.85 15.37
CA ARG A 571 -22.65 -24.43 16.70
C ARG A 571 -21.47 -25.18 17.31
N ILE A 572 -20.68 -25.90 16.53
CA ILE A 572 -19.44 -26.56 16.99
C ILE A 572 -18.41 -25.51 17.44
N LEU A 573 -18.28 -24.40 16.70
CA LEU A 573 -17.41 -23.29 17.08
C LEU A 573 -17.96 -22.47 18.27
N SER A 574 -19.27 -22.29 18.41
CA SER A 574 -19.86 -21.46 19.48
C SER A 574 -20.03 -22.20 20.81
N SER A 575 -20.21 -23.53 20.80
CA SER A 575 -20.61 -24.29 22.00
C SER A 575 -19.48 -24.67 22.97
N ARG A 576 -18.20 -24.50 22.62
CA ARG A 576 -17.08 -24.80 23.54
C ARG A 576 -15.86 -23.88 23.51
N TYR A 577 -15.90 -22.74 22.80
CA TYR A 577 -14.83 -21.73 22.84
C TYR A 577 -15.08 -20.53 23.76
N GLY A 578 -16.27 -20.45 24.39
CA GLY A 578 -16.60 -19.44 25.38
C GLY A 578 -16.86 -20.04 26.77
N ASN A 579 -15.80 -20.41 27.49
CA ASN A 579 -15.68 -20.29 28.95
C ASN A 579 -14.34 -20.84 29.46
N ALA A 580 -13.76 -20.19 30.46
CA ALA A 580 -12.47 -20.55 31.04
C ALA A 580 -12.65 -21.40 32.31
N HIS A 581 -12.83 -22.71 32.16
CA HIS A 581 -12.57 -23.70 33.23
C HIS A 581 -12.28 -25.10 32.64
N ASP A 582 -11.63 -25.93 33.46
CA ASP A 582 -11.18 -27.32 33.25
C ASP A 582 -10.05 -27.62 32.24
N MET A 583 -8.96 -28.16 32.80
CA MET A 583 -7.77 -28.63 32.08
C MET A 583 -7.78 -30.14 31.81
N GLU A 584 -8.57 -30.92 32.55
CA GLU A 584 -8.48 -32.39 32.58
C GLU A 584 -9.29 -33.07 31.46
N HIS A 585 -10.29 -32.40 30.89
CA HIS A 585 -11.08 -32.92 29.78
C HIS A 585 -10.38 -32.92 28.40
N ARG A 586 -9.20 -32.28 28.26
CA ARG A 586 -8.54 -32.05 26.96
C ARG A 586 -8.05 -33.32 26.24
N ALA A 587 -7.77 -34.40 26.97
CA ALA A 587 -7.44 -35.70 26.35
C ALA A 587 -8.67 -36.39 25.76
N ASN A 588 -9.80 -36.36 26.48
CA ASN A 588 -11.05 -36.98 26.05
C ASN A 588 -11.73 -36.23 24.89
N ASP A 589 -11.55 -34.90 24.80
CA ASP A 589 -12.10 -34.12 23.69
C ASP A 589 -11.42 -34.44 22.34
N MET A 590 -10.11 -34.73 22.30
CA MET A 590 -9.47 -35.18 21.05
C MET A 590 -10.01 -36.54 20.59
N LEU A 591 -10.13 -37.52 21.49
CA LEU A 591 -10.63 -38.85 21.13
C LEU A 591 -12.07 -38.77 20.58
N GLY A 592 -12.92 -37.94 21.21
CA GLY A 592 -14.28 -37.69 20.76
C GLY A 592 -14.39 -36.93 19.44
N VAL A 593 -13.47 -36.00 19.14
CA VAL A 593 -13.39 -35.31 17.85
C VAL A 593 -12.92 -36.27 16.75
N THR A 594 -11.85 -37.02 16.97
CA THR A 594 -11.34 -38.05 16.03
C THR A 594 -12.42 -39.09 15.74
N GLN A 595 -13.14 -39.61 16.75
CA GLN A 595 -14.23 -40.57 16.54
C GLN A 595 -15.40 -39.97 15.73
N LYS A 596 -15.77 -38.70 15.95
CA LYS A 596 -16.81 -38.03 15.15
C LYS A 596 -16.38 -37.81 13.70
N ILE A 597 -15.12 -37.46 13.46
CA ILE A 597 -14.57 -37.32 12.10
C ILE A 597 -14.55 -38.67 11.38
N LEU A 598 -14.05 -39.73 12.04
CA LEU A 598 -14.06 -41.09 11.50
C LEU A 598 -15.46 -41.61 11.18
N ARG A 599 -16.43 -41.29 12.04
CA ARG A 599 -17.83 -41.61 11.81
C ARG A 599 -18.38 -40.88 10.58
N HIS A 600 -18.12 -39.58 10.46
CA HIS A 600 -18.57 -38.79 9.32
C HIS A 600 -17.92 -39.21 7.99
N LEU A 601 -16.64 -39.57 8.00
CA LEU A 601 -15.94 -40.12 6.82
C LEU A 601 -16.53 -41.48 6.39
N LYS A 602 -17.07 -42.28 7.32
CA LYS A 602 -17.77 -43.56 7.05
C LYS A 602 -19.23 -43.38 6.60
N GLU A 603 -19.89 -42.31 7.04
CA GLU A 603 -21.31 -42.02 6.76
C GLU A 603 -21.53 -41.12 5.53
N SER A 604 -20.48 -40.50 4.97
CA SER A 604 -20.57 -39.59 3.81
C SER A 604 -20.33 -40.33 2.49
N SER A 605 -21.26 -40.19 1.53
CA SER A 605 -21.28 -40.95 0.27
C SER A 605 -21.15 -40.09 -1.00
N ILE A 606 -20.58 -38.89 -0.90
CA ILE A 606 -20.51 -37.92 -2.01
C ILE A 606 -19.05 -37.64 -2.39
N GLY A 607 -18.65 -38.11 -3.58
CA GLY A 607 -17.45 -37.63 -4.29
C GLY A 607 -16.15 -38.45 -4.13
N TYR A 608 -16.01 -39.29 -3.10
CA TYR A 608 -14.76 -40.01 -2.79
C TYR A 608 -15.00 -41.41 -2.20
N ASP A 609 -13.98 -42.29 -2.20
CA ASP A 609 -14.04 -43.60 -1.53
C ASP A 609 -13.96 -43.44 0.01
N PRO A 610 -15.03 -43.77 0.77
CA PRO A 610 -15.03 -43.66 2.22
C PRO A 610 -13.93 -44.49 2.92
N LYS A 611 -13.56 -45.65 2.36
CA LYS A 611 -12.54 -46.52 2.97
C LYS A 611 -11.15 -45.90 2.88
N LEU A 612 -10.81 -45.36 1.71
CA LEU A 612 -9.51 -44.75 1.47
C LEU A 612 -9.34 -43.44 2.27
N ALA A 613 -10.38 -42.62 2.35
CA ALA A 613 -10.36 -41.38 3.14
C ALA A 613 -10.19 -41.65 4.65
N VAL A 614 -10.90 -42.65 5.18
CA VAL A 614 -10.73 -43.14 6.56
C VAL A 614 -9.29 -43.61 6.78
N GLN A 615 -8.76 -44.47 5.91
CA GLN A 615 -7.44 -45.08 6.09
C GLN A 615 -6.31 -44.02 6.06
N ARG A 616 -6.41 -43.00 5.20
CA ARG A 616 -5.48 -41.86 5.17
C ARG A 616 -5.56 -41.01 6.43
N PHE A 617 -6.77 -40.70 6.89
CA PHE A 617 -6.97 -39.92 8.12
C PHE A 617 -6.50 -40.68 9.37
N GLU A 618 -6.74 -41.99 9.46
CA GLU A 618 -6.27 -42.84 10.56
C GLU A 618 -4.73 -42.90 10.62
N SER A 619 -4.04 -43.06 9.48
CA SER A 619 -2.57 -43.02 9.42
C SER A 619 -2.01 -41.68 9.91
N LEU A 620 -2.46 -40.57 9.32
CA LEU A 620 -1.99 -39.22 9.66
C LEU A 620 -2.28 -38.84 11.13
N ASN A 621 -3.44 -39.27 11.65
CA ASN A 621 -3.79 -39.06 13.06
C ASN A 621 -2.94 -39.91 14.01
N GLN A 622 -2.56 -41.13 13.62
CA GLN A 622 -1.70 -42.00 14.43
C GLN A 622 -0.28 -41.43 14.54
N ASP A 623 0.32 -41.00 13.40
CA ASP A 623 1.63 -40.35 13.38
C ASP A 623 1.65 -39.09 14.27
N PHE A 624 0.57 -38.30 14.19
CA PHE A 624 0.36 -37.09 14.98
C PHE A 624 0.21 -37.33 16.50
N ILE A 625 -0.43 -38.43 16.93
CA ILE A 625 -0.58 -38.77 18.35
C ILE A 625 0.78 -39.06 19.00
N THR A 626 1.74 -39.64 18.26
CA THR A 626 3.07 -39.97 18.80
C THR A 626 3.98 -38.76 19.07
N HIS A 627 3.64 -37.55 18.59
CA HIS A 627 4.50 -36.37 18.72
C HIS A 627 4.04 -35.43 19.87
N ALA A 628 4.94 -35.26 20.85
CA ALA A 628 4.64 -34.61 22.13
C ALA A 628 4.63 -33.07 22.11
N MET A 629 5.33 -32.43 21.17
CA MET A 629 5.69 -30.99 21.24
C MET A 629 4.73 -30.02 20.53
N LEU A 630 3.56 -30.49 20.05
CA LEU A 630 2.61 -29.65 19.30
C LEU A 630 1.52 -29.05 20.20
N HIS A 631 1.56 -27.72 20.41
CA HIS A 631 0.61 -27.00 21.27
C HIS A 631 -0.72 -26.57 20.59
N ARG A 632 -0.91 -26.77 19.28
CA ARG A 632 -2.16 -26.39 18.54
C ARG A 632 -2.82 -27.56 17.81
N LYS A 633 -3.04 -28.66 18.54
CA LYS A 633 -3.52 -29.94 17.99
C LYS A 633 -4.85 -29.87 17.20
N ALA A 634 -5.80 -29.01 17.58
CA ALA A 634 -7.12 -28.90 16.93
C ALA A 634 -7.11 -28.25 15.54
N ALA A 635 -6.25 -27.25 15.30
CA ALA A 635 -6.14 -26.60 13.99
C ALA A 635 -5.52 -27.56 12.95
N LEU A 636 -4.54 -28.36 13.38
CA LEU A 636 -3.92 -29.41 12.58
C LEU A 636 -4.91 -30.53 12.21
N LEU A 637 -5.73 -31.03 13.16
CA LEU A 637 -6.80 -31.99 12.84
C LEU A 637 -7.81 -31.47 11.81
N THR A 638 -8.11 -30.16 11.84
CA THR A 638 -9.01 -29.52 10.87
C THR A 638 -8.37 -29.43 9.48
N LEU A 639 -7.06 -29.16 9.41
CA LEU A 639 -6.28 -29.19 8.17
C LEU A 639 -6.19 -30.60 7.58
N LEU A 640 -5.89 -31.61 8.42
CA LEU A 640 -5.83 -33.02 8.02
C LEU A 640 -7.17 -33.54 7.48
N LEU A 641 -8.29 -33.12 8.09
CA LEU A 641 -9.63 -33.43 7.57
C LEU A 641 -9.84 -32.83 6.16
N ARG A 642 -9.51 -31.55 5.94
CA ARG A 642 -9.59 -30.94 4.60
C ARG A 642 -8.74 -31.68 3.57
N LEU A 643 -7.50 -32.05 3.93
CA LEU A 643 -6.59 -32.80 3.05
C LEU A 643 -7.07 -34.24 2.75
N SER A 644 -7.89 -34.84 3.63
CA SER A 644 -8.48 -36.17 3.40
C SER A 644 -9.72 -36.17 2.49
N LEU A 645 -10.32 -35.00 2.26
CA LEU A 645 -11.59 -34.82 1.54
C LEU A 645 -11.44 -34.27 0.12
N ASP A 646 -10.23 -33.91 -0.29
CA ASP A 646 -9.95 -33.28 -1.59
C ASP A 646 -9.57 -34.36 -2.63
N THR A 647 -10.31 -34.42 -3.75
CA THR A 647 -10.16 -35.48 -4.77
C THR A 647 -10.08 -34.98 -6.21
N ASP A 648 -10.14 -33.67 -6.47
CA ASP A 648 -10.15 -33.17 -7.85
C ASP A 648 -8.75 -33.06 -8.45
N THR A 649 -8.37 -34.10 -9.21
CA THR A 649 -7.22 -34.08 -10.11
C THR A 649 -7.63 -33.55 -11.50
N THR A 650 -7.67 -32.23 -11.72
CA THR A 650 -7.52 -31.68 -13.09
C THR A 650 -7.13 -30.19 -13.15
N THR A 651 -6.28 -29.87 -14.13
CA THR A 651 -5.97 -28.51 -14.64
C THR A 651 -5.32 -27.49 -13.70
N LEU A 652 -4.08 -27.76 -13.29
CA LEU A 652 -3.09 -26.71 -12.97
C LEU A 652 -2.16 -26.49 -14.17
N TYR A 653 -2.43 -25.47 -14.98
CA TYR A 653 -1.44 -24.96 -15.93
C TYR A 653 -0.51 -24.00 -15.19
N VAL A 654 0.73 -24.44 -14.96
CA VAL A 654 1.79 -23.62 -14.36
C VAL A 654 2.67 -23.11 -15.50
N PRO A 655 2.65 -21.80 -15.84
CA PRO A 655 3.67 -21.26 -16.73
C PRO A 655 5.04 -21.34 -16.03
N PRO A 656 6.12 -21.70 -16.75
CA PRO A 656 7.46 -21.70 -16.16
C PRO A 656 7.86 -20.28 -15.73
N LEU A 657 8.73 -20.19 -14.72
CA LEU A 657 9.36 -18.94 -14.31
C LEU A 657 10.03 -18.26 -15.52
N PRO A 658 9.90 -16.93 -15.69
CA PRO A 658 10.70 -16.22 -16.68
C PRO A 658 12.18 -16.31 -16.27
N VAL A 659 12.93 -17.12 -17.00
CA VAL A 659 14.39 -17.04 -17.02
C VAL A 659 14.74 -15.70 -17.69
N THR A 660 15.39 -14.80 -16.96
CA THR A 660 16.03 -13.62 -17.56
C THR A 660 17.26 -14.06 -18.37
N ALA A 661 17.00 -14.67 -19.52
CA ALA A 661 17.98 -14.86 -20.56
C ALA A 661 18.11 -13.53 -21.31
N ILE A 662 19.20 -12.81 -21.02
CA ILE A 662 19.69 -11.74 -21.91
C ILE A 662 19.89 -12.36 -23.29
N GLY A 663 19.36 -11.71 -24.33
CA GLY A 663 19.37 -12.27 -25.68
C GLY A 663 20.78 -12.50 -26.21
N HIS A 664 21.07 -13.74 -26.65
CA HIS A 664 22.22 -14.02 -27.50
C HIS A 664 21.81 -13.94 -28.97
N PRO A 665 22.56 -13.21 -29.83
CA PRO A 665 22.43 -13.33 -31.27
C PRO A 665 23.00 -14.68 -31.75
N THR A 666 22.23 -15.39 -32.57
CA THR A 666 22.64 -16.66 -33.18
C THR A 666 23.55 -16.44 -34.39
N ILE A 667 24.80 -16.91 -34.32
CA ILE A 667 25.56 -17.31 -35.52
C ILE A 667 26.23 -18.67 -35.29
N LYS A 668 26.16 -19.51 -36.33
CA LYS A 668 26.60 -20.91 -36.38
C LYS A 668 28.13 -21.03 -36.35
N THR A 669 28.66 -21.98 -35.59
CA THR A 669 30.00 -22.54 -35.83
C THR A 669 29.90 -23.73 -36.78
N VAL A 670 30.49 -23.58 -37.97
CA VAL A 670 30.65 -24.67 -38.95
C VAL A 670 31.95 -25.41 -38.66
N ARG A 671 31.92 -26.75 -38.79
CA ARG A 671 33.12 -27.60 -38.77
C ARG A 671 33.61 -27.80 -40.22
N THR A 672 34.92 -27.80 -40.39
CA THR A 672 35.73 -27.84 -41.62
C THR A 672 35.29 -28.76 -42.76
N ASP A 673 35.20 -28.17 -43.98
CA ASP A 673 35.66 -28.65 -45.31
C ASP A 673 35.18 -29.99 -45.92
N PRO A 674 35.23 -30.18 -47.28
CA PRO A 674 35.88 -29.31 -48.31
C PRO A 674 35.02 -28.93 -49.55
N THR A 675 35.44 -27.88 -50.28
CA THR A 675 35.69 -27.79 -51.76
C THR A 675 35.36 -26.44 -52.46
N SER A 676 36.29 -26.04 -53.36
CA SER A 676 36.22 -25.06 -54.48
C SER A 676 36.03 -23.54 -54.25
N SER A 677 37.04 -22.80 -54.74
CA SER A 677 37.20 -21.34 -54.98
C SER A 677 36.31 -20.79 -56.13
N PRO A 678 36.37 -19.48 -56.52
CA PRO A 678 37.16 -18.32 -56.04
C PRO A 678 36.23 -17.12 -55.63
N GLU A 679 36.55 -15.80 -55.61
CA GLU A 679 37.68 -14.98 -56.10
C GLU A 679 37.86 -13.65 -55.30
N HIS A 680 38.30 -12.55 -55.96
CA HIS A 680 38.71 -11.22 -55.45
C HIS A 680 38.05 -10.08 -56.28
N PRO A 681 38.26 -8.74 -56.08
CA PRO A 681 39.28 -8.02 -55.27
C PRO A 681 38.84 -6.77 -54.43
N HIS A 682 39.81 -6.19 -53.68
CA HIS A 682 39.83 -4.84 -53.05
C HIS A 682 40.37 -3.76 -54.05
N PRO A 683 40.94 -2.56 -53.68
CA PRO A 683 40.91 -1.65 -52.48
C PRO A 683 40.55 -0.18 -52.93
N PRO A 684 41.07 1.00 -52.45
CA PRO A 684 41.81 1.47 -51.23
C PRO A 684 41.19 2.76 -50.57
N ARG A 685 41.81 3.60 -49.69
CA ARG A 685 42.58 3.42 -48.41
C ARG A 685 43.03 4.80 -47.81
N SER A 686 42.49 5.23 -46.65
CA SER A 686 43.11 6.14 -45.62
C SER A 686 43.47 7.61 -46.02
N PRO A 687 43.97 8.55 -45.13
CA PRO A 687 44.40 8.46 -43.70
C PRO A 687 43.99 9.61 -42.72
N HIS A 688 44.65 9.65 -41.53
CA HIS A 688 44.68 10.59 -40.37
C HIS A 688 43.86 10.11 -39.12
N ALA A 689 44.41 9.56 -38.02
CA ALA A 689 45.42 9.99 -37.01
C ALA A 689 44.91 11.09 -36.04
N ASP A 690 44.99 11.05 -34.69
CA ASP A 690 45.44 10.07 -33.64
C ASP A 690 44.94 10.63 -32.25
N PRO A 691 45.42 10.22 -31.05
CA PRO A 691 45.17 9.00 -30.24
C PRO A 691 44.11 9.17 -29.11
N SER A 692 43.68 8.07 -28.46
CA SER A 692 42.84 8.12 -27.24
C SER A 692 43.18 7.04 -26.18
N MET A 693 42.76 7.32 -24.93
CA MET A 693 43.10 6.63 -23.66
C MET A 693 42.64 5.15 -23.53
N PRO A 694 43.20 4.39 -22.55
CA PRO A 694 42.90 2.97 -22.37
C PRO A 694 41.49 2.67 -21.84
N GLN A 695 40.91 1.57 -22.34
CA GLN A 695 39.60 1.04 -21.93
C GLN A 695 39.69 0.19 -20.66
N GLN A 696 38.67 0.26 -19.79
CA GLN A 696 38.44 -0.72 -18.73
C GLN A 696 37.68 -1.94 -19.31
N PRO A 697 38.06 -3.19 -18.97
CA PRO A 697 37.37 -4.39 -19.45
C PRO A 697 36.11 -4.71 -18.64
N SER A 698 35.02 -4.96 -19.35
CA SER A 698 33.76 -5.51 -18.84
C SER A 698 33.86 -7.02 -18.59
N ILE A 699 33.28 -7.53 -17.48
CA ILE A 699 33.04 -8.97 -17.29
C ILE A 699 31.64 -9.20 -16.71
N SER A 700 30.82 -9.98 -17.41
CA SER A 700 29.60 -10.60 -16.92
C SER A 700 29.79 -12.12 -16.87
N THR A 701 29.33 -12.78 -15.80
CA THR A 701 29.29 -14.25 -15.70
C THR A 701 28.06 -14.72 -14.94
N THR A 702 27.42 -15.79 -15.42
CA THR A 702 26.15 -16.34 -14.88
C THR A 702 26.30 -17.78 -14.37
N TRP A 703 25.22 -18.28 -13.77
CA TRP A 703 25.20 -19.25 -12.67
C TRP A 703 25.58 -20.72 -12.96
N HIS A 704 26.11 -21.08 -14.14
CA HIS A 704 26.58 -22.45 -14.42
C HIS A 704 28.11 -22.60 -14.55
N ASP A 705 28.87 -21.53 -14.77
CA ASP A 705 30.34 -21.59 -14.81
C ASP A 705 30.98 -21.68 -13.41
N LYS A 706 30.23 -21.41 -12.34
CA LYS A 706 30.76 -21.34 -10.97
C LYS A 706 31.24 -22.67 -10.39
N HIS A 707 30.93 -23.82 -11.00
CA HIS A 707 31.46 -25.13 -10.56
C HIS A 707 32.75 -25.58 -11.29
N MET A 708 33.26 -24.85 -12.30
CA MET A 708 34.58 -25.11 -12.90
C MET A 708 35.68 -24.10 -12.52
N GLN A 709 35.45 -23.28 -11.48
CA GLN A 709 36.52 -22.47 -10.85
C GLN A 709 36.90 -22.92 -9.42
N GLN A 710 36.30 -23.99 -8.91
CA GLN A 710 36.53 -24.44 -7.53
C GLN A 710 37.86 -25.19 -7.34
N ASP A 711 38.35 -25.90 -8.36
CA ASP A 711 39.60 -26.67 -8.26
C ASP A 711 40.86 -25.83 -8.54
N THR A 712 40.79 -24.85 -9.44
CA THR A 712 41.89 -23.90 -9.69
C THR A 712 42.18 -23.03 -8.46
N TYR A 713 41.13 -22.64 -7.72
CA TYR A 713 41.28 -21.91 -6.46
C TYR A 713 41.85 -22.80 -5.33
N ARG A 714 41.41 -24.06 -5.23
CA ARG A 714 41.97 -25.06 -4.29
C ARG A 714 43.45 -25.41 -4.56
N ALA A 715 43.94 -25.20 -5.78
CA ALA A 715 45.35 -25.33 -6.11
C ALA A 715 46.17 -24.12 -5.63
N ALA A 716 45.67 -22.89 -5.85
CA ALA A 716 46.38 -21.65 -5.49
C ALA A 716 46.55 -21.47 -3.96
N VAL A 717 45.57 -21.88 -3.16
CA VAL A 717 45.57 -21.68 -1.69
C VAL A 717 46.58 -22.59 -0.95
N ARG A 718 47.26 -23.53 -1.62
CA ARG A 718 48.30 -24.37 -1.01
C ARG A 718 49.70 -23.74 -0.99
N THR A 719 49.89 -22.60 -1.65
CA THR A 719 51.19 -21.95 -1.78
C THR A 719 51.11 -20.47 -1.46
N HIS A 720 51.05 -20.11 -0.18
CA HIS A 720 51.77 -18.97 0.42
C HIS A 720 51.55 -19.01 1.95
N ASP A 721 52.51 -19.62 2.65
CA ASP A 721 52.60 -19.61 4.10
C ASP A 721 53.71 -18.61 4.50
N THR A 722 53.32 -17.37 4.80
CA THR A 722 54.20 -16.36 5.41
C THR A 722 53.39 -15.57 6.45
N GLY A 723 53.84 -15.65 7.71
CA GLY A 723 53.03 -15.24 8.86
C GLY A 723 53.05 -13.74 9.16
N ALA A 724 51.85 -13.15 9.19
CA ALA A 724 51.47 -12.09 10.12
C ALA A 724 49.94 -12.16 10.32
N ALA A 725 49.45 -12.21 11.55
CA ALA A 725 48.00 -12.18 11.80
C ALA A 725 47.46 -10.79 11.50
N MET A 726 46.53 -10.68 10.56
CA MET A 726 45.94 -9.39 10.17
C MET A 726 44.73 -9.10 11.05
N ASP A 727 44.85 -8.17 12.00
CA ASP A 727 43.74 -7.72 12.83
C ASP A 727 42.68 -7.01 11.97
N ILE A 728 41.42 -7.42 12.10
CA ILE A 728 40.29 -6.88 11.32
C ILE A 728 39.30 -6.19 12.26
N PRO A 729 38.89 -4.94 11.97
CA PRO A 729 37.92 -4.22 12.80
C PRO A 729 36.51 -4.83 12.73
N GLU A 730 35.75 -4.67 13.81
CA GLU A 730 34.44 -5.34 13.99
C GLU A 730 33.40 -4.96 12.92
N ASN A 731 33.47 -3.75 12.36
CA ASN A 731 32.59 -3.30 11.28
C ASN A 731 32.75 -4.12 9.98
N VAL A 732 33.98 -4.53 9.63
CA VAL A 732 34.23 -5.43 8.49
C VAL A 732 33.70 -6.82 8.81
N LEU A 733 33.89 -7.31 10.04
CA LEU A 733 33.36 -8.61 10.47
C LEU A 733 31.82 -8.65 10.49
N LEU A 734 31.14 -7.53 10.77
CA LEU A 734 29.67 -7.41 10.68
C LEU A 734 29.17 -7.67 9.25
N GLN A 735 29.78 -7.02 8.26
CA GLN A 735 29.41 -7.17 6.85
C GLN A 735 29.63 -8.61 6.36
N GLU A 736 30.76 -9.23 6.73
CA GLU A 736 31.08 -10.63 6.43
C GLU A 736 30.08 -11.61 7.05
N VAL A 737 29.60 -11.34 8.28
CA VAL A 737 28.54 -12.14 8.93
C VAL A 737 27.19 -12.00 8.22
N LEU A 738 26.83 -10.81 7.72
CA LEU A 738 25.59 -10.61 6.96
C LEU A 738 25.63 -11.28 5.56
N TYR A 739 26.80 -11.45 4.95
CA TYR A 739 26.95 -12.30 3.76
C TYR A 739 26.75 -13.78 4.10
N ALA A 740 27.34 -14.25 5.20
CA ALA A 740 27.11 -15.62 5.66
C ALA A 740 25.63 -15.89 6.00
N PHE A 741 24.87 -14.92 6.52
CA PHE A 741 23.41 -15.06 6.75
C PHE A 741 22.61 -15.28 5.47
N GLN A 742 23.07 -14.73 4.34
CA GLN A 742 22.50 -14.96 3.01
C GLN A 742 22.98 -16.29 2.38
N GLY A 743 23.82 -17.04 3.11
CA GLY A 743 24.40 -18.29 2.63
C GLY A 743 25.60 -18.14 1.71
N ILE A 744 26.19 -16.94 1.64
CA ILE A 744 27.22 -16.55 0.67
C ILE A 744 28.61 -16.60 1.32
N ASP A 745 29.57 -17.23 0.65
CA ASP A 745 30.99 -17.18 1.02
C ASP A 745 31.57 -15.77 0.79
N SER A 746 32.27 -15.25 1.80
CA SER A 746 32.87 -13.92 1.80
C SER A 746 34.41 -13.99 1.91
N LYS A 747 35.07 -12.84 2.02
CA LYS A 747 36.55 -12.75 1.93
C LYS A 747 37.25 -13.42 3.13
N TYR A 748 36.62 -13.38 4.29
CA TYR A 748 37.16 -13.84 5.57
C TYR A 748 36.29 -14.92 6.23
N THR A 749 35.02 -15.05 5.86
CA THR A 749 34.09 -16.08 6.37
C THR A 749 33.60 -16.96 5.22
N PHE A 750 33.77 -18.28 5.33
CA PHE A 750 33.38 -19.22 4.27
C PHE A 750 32.73 -20.46 4.87
N PHE A 751 31.86 -21.10 4.11
CA PHE A 751 31.27 -22.39 4.45
C PHE A 751 32.30 -23.51 4.31
N ASN A 752 32.54 -24.28 5.37
CA ASN A 752 33.41 -25.45 5.37
C ASN A 752 32.57 -26.73 5.27
N PRO A 753 32.54 -27.42 4.11
CA PRO A 753 31.72 -28.62 3.93
C PRO A 753 32.15 -29.81 4.81
N SER A 754 33.40 -29.82 5.29
CA SER A 754 33.93 -30.90 6.14
C SER A 754 33.47 -30.79 7.59
N THR A 755 33.07 -29.60 8.03
CA THR A 755 32.56 -29.33 9.39
C THR A 755 31.09 -28.90 9.41
N ASP A 756 30.47 -28.81 8.23
CA ASP A 756 29.07 -28.41 7.97
C ASP A 756 28.70 -27.06 8.60
N ARG A 757 29.65 -26.11 8.62
CA ARG A 757 29.52 -24.81 9.29
C ARG A 757 30.29 -23.71 8.58
N PHE A 758 29.89 -22.46 8.78
CA PHE A 758 30.71 -21.31 8.40
C PHE A 758 31.89 -21.13 9.37
N GLU A 759 33.07 -20.87 8.82
CA GLU A 759 34.33 -20.69 9.55
C GLU A 759 35.04 -19.39 9.11
N VAL A 760 35.70 -18.73 10.05
CA VAL A 760 36.55 -17.56 9.78
C VAL A 760 37.97 -18.04 9.45
N ALA A 761 38.56 -17.54 8.36
CA ALA A 761 39.85 -17.99 7.86
C ALA A 761 40.97 -17.94 8.91
N ARG A 762 41.88 -18.94 8.87
CA ARG A 762 42.91 -19.15 9.91
C ARG A 762 43.97 -18.05 9.98
N HIS A 763 44.20 -17.33 8.89
CA HIS A 763 45.17 -16.23 8.80
C HIS A 763 44.66 -14.90 9.36
N VAL A 764 43.38 -14.81 9.76
CA VAL A 764 42.77 -13.58 10.27
C VAL A 764 43.02 -13.43 11.78
N GLY A 765 43.48 -12.25 12.20
CA GLY A 765 43.63 -11.85 13.60
C GLY A 765 42.28 -11.61 14.27
N VAL A 766 41.58 -12.70 14.61
CA VAL A 766 40.33 -12.66 15.40
C VAL A 766 40.50 -13.53 16.65
N SER A 767 40.21 -12.96 17.82
CA SER A 767 40.29 -13.65 19.10
C SER A 767 39.33 -14.85 19.18
N LEU A 768 39.68 -15.87 19.97
CA LEU A 768 38.85 -17.08 20.12
C LEU A 768 37.39 -16.78 20.54
N PRO A 769 37.10 -15.88 21.51
CA PRO A 769 35.73 -15.53 21.87
C PRO A 769 34.95 -14.86 20.72
N MET A 770 35.62 -14.05 19.90
CA MET A 770 35.01 -13.38 18.76
C MET A 770 34.76 -14.36 17.60
N ARG A 771 35.66 -15.33 17.39
CA ARG A 771 35.43 -16.46 16.48
C ARG A 771 34.23 -17.31 16.92
N ASP A 772 34.05 -17.55 18.21
CA ASP A 772 32.88 -18.25 18.75
C ASP A 772 31.58 -17.44 18.66
N LEU A 773 31.66 -16.11 18.76
CA LEU A 773 30.52 -15.22 18.54
C LEU A 773 30.06 -15.26 17.07
N ILE A 774 30.99 -15.09 16.13
CA ILE A 774 30.72 -15.20 14.69
C ILE A 774 30.13 -16.58 14.37
N ARG A 775 30.72 -17.67 14.88
CA ARG A 775 30.24 -19.05 14.70
C ARG A 775 28.77 -19.24 15.12
N LYS A 776 28.33 -18.60 16.20
CA LYS A 776 26.93 -18.66 16.67
C LYS A 776 25.98 -17.89 15.78
N LEU A 777 26.41 -16.70 15.32
CA LEU A 777 25.62 -15.89 14.40
C LEU A 777 25.43 -16.61 13.06
N THR A 778 26.50 -17.17 12.49
CA THR A 778 26.47 -17.81 11.17
C THR A 778 25.72 -19.15 11.14
N GLU A 779 25.30 -19.70 12.28
CA GLU A 779 24.33 -20.81 12.36
C GLU A 779 23.02 -20.46 11.62
N VAL A 780 22.59 -19.19 11.70
CA VAL A 780 21.41 -18.65 11.00
C VAL A 780 21.54 -18.84 9.49
N GLY A 781 22.71 -18.50 8.94
CA GLY A 781 23.02 -18.63 7.51
C GLY A 781 23.10 -20.07 7.03
N TRP A 782 23.61 -20.97 7.87
CA TRP A 782 23.63 -22.41 7.58
C TRP A 782 22.21 -23.00 7.53
N LEU A 783 21.37 -22.70 8.53
CA LEU A 783 19.97 -23.13 8.55
C LEU A 783 19.17 -22.56 7.36
N PHE A 784 19.41 -21.28 7.03
CA PHE A 784 18.83 -20.64 5.85
C PHE A 784 19.22 -21.37 4.56
N ASN A 785 20.52 -21.66 4.36
CA ASN A 785 20.99 -22.47 3.24
C ASN A 785 20.31 -23.84 3.18
N ARG A 786 20.05 -24.48 4.32
CA ARG A 786 19.37 -25.78 4.37
C ARG A 786 17.93 -25.71 3.86
N VAL A 787 17.16 -24.70 4.29
CA VAL A 787 15.78 -24.48 3.81
C VAL A 787 15.78 -24.08 2.34
N GLN A 788 16.70 -23.22 1.89
CA GLN A 788 16.85 -22.85 0.47
C GLN A 788 17.20 -24.04 -0.41
N GLN A 789 18.11 -24.93 0.03
CA GLN A 789 18.50 -26.11 -0.72
C GLN A 789 17.31 -27.04 -1.01
N PHE A 790 16.35 -27.14 -0.08
CA PHE A 790 15.11 -27.88 -0.29
C PHE A 790 14.14 -27.15 -1.21
N LEU A 791 13.95 -25.84 -1.02
CA LEU A 791 13.11 -25.01 -1.90
C LEU A 791 13.61 -24.96 -3.37
N GLY A 792 14.91 -25.22 -3.58
CA GLY A 792 15.55 -25.33 -4.89
C GLY A 792 15.55 -26.73 -5.53
N ARG A 793 15.04 -27.78 -4.85
CA ARG A 793 14.85 -29.10 -5.48
C ARG A 793 13.71 -29.05 -6.49
N ALA A 794 13.77 -29.88 -7.54
CA ALA A 794 12.69 -30.01 -8.52
C ALA A 794 11.37 -30.48 -7.85
N MET A 795 10.24 -29.97 -8.35
CA MET A 795 8.91 -30.17 -7.74
C MET A 795 8.27 -31.51 -8.14
N ASP A 796 8.92 -32.62 -7.82
CA ASP A 796 8.39 -33.98 -8.05
C ASP A 796 7.41 -34.46 -6.95
N GLY A 797 6.99 -33.55 -6.08
CA GLY A 797 6.02 -33.79 -5.00
C GLY A 797 4.62 -33.25 -5.32
N GLY A 798 3.59 -33.99 -4.90
CA GLY A 798 2.18 -33.60 -5.07
C GLY A 798 1.77 -32.35 -4.27
N VAL A 799 0.47 -32.05 -4.28
CA VAL A 799 -0.14 -30.81 -3.73
C VAL A 799 0.30 -30.48 -2.28
N VAL A 800 0.56 -31.51 -1.46
CA VAL A 800 1.08 -31.37 -0.09
C VAL A 800 2.48 -30.75 -0.08
N THR A 801 3.39 -31.24 -0.92
CA THR A 801 4.76 -30.71 -1.06
C THR A 801 4.72 -29.26 -1.56
N GLN A 802 3.89 -28.96 -2.56
CA GLN A 802 3.76 -27.59 -3.09
C GLN A 802 3.23 -26.61 -2.03
N SER A 803 2.25 -27.04 -1.24
CA SER A 803 1.68 -26.26 -0.13
C SER A 803 2.70 -26.05 1.01
N PHE A 804 3.51 -27.06 1.30
CA PHE A 804 4.61 -26.97 2.27
C PHE A 804 5.72 -26.03 1.80
N HIS A 805 6.10 -26.08 0.52
CA HIS A 805 7.05 -25.12 -0.08
C HIS A 805 6.52 -23.68 -0.04
N HIS A 806 5.22 -23.46 -0.23
CA HIS A 806 4.61 -22.15 -0.09
C HIS A 806 4.67 -21.64 1.36
N ALA A 807 4.35 -22.49 2.34
CA ALA A 807 4.42 -22.14 3.76
C ALA A 807 5.85 -21.77 4.20
N LEU A 808 6.86 -22.55 3.79
CA LEU A 808 8.27 -22.25 4.06
C LEU A 808 8.71 -20.91 3.42
N LYS A 809 8.29 -20.62 2.18
CA LYS A 809 8.57 -19.34 1.52
C LYS A 809 7.90 -18.15 2.22
N ALA A 810 6.70 -18.34 2.79
CA ALA A 810 6.01 -17.31 3.55
C ALA A 810 6.74 -16.97 4.86
N GLU A 811 7.13 -17.98 5.66
CA GLU A 811 7.88 -17.77 6.92
C GLU A 811 9.29 -17.18 6.68
N LEU A 812 9.95 -17.52 5.57
CA LEU A 812 11.22 -16.91 5.18
C LEU A 812 11.10 -15.42 4.81
N SER A 813 9.91 -14.91 4.49
CA SER A 813 9.70 -13.49 4.12
C SER A 813 10.13 -12.54 5.24
N ASP A 814 9.86 -12.88 6.50
CA ASP A 814 10.25 -12.08 7.66
C ASP A 814 11.76 -12.10 7.89
N PHE A 815 12.45 -13.20 7.57
CA PHE A 815 13.90 -13.27 7.63
C PHE A 815 14.57 -12.37 6.57
N TYR A 816 14.05 -12.35 5.34
CA TYR A 816 14.55 -11.42 4.31
C TYR A 816 14.34 -9.95 4.68
N ARG A 817 13.22 -9.60 5.32
CA ARG A 817 12.98 -8.24 5.83
C ARG A 817 14.02 -7.84 6.88
N LEU A 818 14.36 -8.74 7.80
CA LEU A 818 15.40 -8.50 8.78
C LEU A 818 16.77 -8.28 8.12
N LEU A 819 17.15 -9.10 7.12
CA LEU A 819 18.41 -8.94 6.41
C LEU A 819 18.52 -7.57 5.71
N ALA A 820 17.46 -7.10 5.07
CA ALA A 820 17.43 -5.79 4.43
C ALA A 820 17.64 -4.65 5.45
N VAL A 821 17.00 -4.73 6.63
CA VAL A 821 17.16 -3.74 7.71
C VAL A 821 18.58 -3.77 8.31
N LEU A 822 19.14 -4.97 8.54
CA LEU A 822 20.50 -5.10 9.08
C LEU A 822 21.57 -4.61 8.10
N SER A 823 21.42 -4.90 6.79
CA SER A 823 22.33 -4.39 5.76
C SER A 823 22.29 -2.86 5.70
N ALA A 824 21.09 -2.27 5.65
CA ALA A 824 20.94 -0.82 5.61
C ALA A 824 21.53 -0.12 6.86
N GLN A 825 21.44 -0.73 8.05
CA GLN A 825 22.09 -0.18 9.25
C GLN A 825 23.62 -0.25 9.17
N VAL A 826 24.21 -1.33 8.62
CA VAL A 826 25.66 -1.43 8.42
C VAL A 826 26.15 -0.36 7.43
N ASP A 827 25.41 -0.13 6.34
CA ASP A 827 25.72 0.92 5.36
C ASP A 827 25.63 2.34 5.98
N VAL A 828 24.65 2.58 6.86
CA VAL A 828 24.49 3.85 7.60
C VAL A 828 25.59 4.06 8.65
N ASP A 829 25.96 3.03 9.41
CA ASP A 829 27.03 3.10 10.40
C ASP A 829 28.40 3.36 9.71
N ALA A 830 28.64 2.72 8.56
CA ALA A 830 29.83 2.95 7.74
C ALA A 830 29.90 4.40 7.18
N ALA A 831 28.75 5.01 6.88
CA ALA A 831 28.68 6.40 6.43
C ALA A 831 28.80 7.43 7.58
N LYS A 832 28.31 7.12 8.79
CA LYS A 832 28.40 7.97 9.98
C LYS A 832 29.80 8.00 10.59
N PHE A 833 30.51 6.87 10.59
CA PHE A 833 31.70 6.66 11.43
C PHE A 833 32.92 6.17 10.60
N PRO A 834 33.57 7.06 9.82
CA PRO A 834 34.72 6.69 8.98
C PRO A 834 36.06 6.54 9.73
N LEU A 835 36.08 6.67 11.07
CA LEU A 835 37.29 6.60 11.90
C LEU A 835 37.24 5.42 12.87
N PRO A 836 38.37 4.73 13.18
CA PRO A 836 38.36 3.47 13.93
C PRO A 836 37.84 3.52 15.37
N ASP A 837 37.89 4.69 16.02
CA ASP A 837 37.59 4.85 17.46
C ASP A 837 36.13 5.20 17.77
N ALA A 838 35.26 5.28 16.76
CA ALA A 838 33.84 5.57 16.95
C ALA A 838 33.02 4.28 17.13
N MET A 839 32.23 4.22 18.20
CA MET A 839 31.40 3.05 18.54
C MET A 839 30.20 2.93 17.57
N PRO A 840 30.10 1.88 16.73
CA PRO A 840 28.96 1.69 15.84
C PRO A 840 27.67 1.36 16.60
N GLU A 841 26.51 1.68 16.01
CA GLU A 841 25.20 1.38 16.59
C GLU A 841 24.90 -0.12 16.53
N LEU A 842 25.40 -0.83 15.51
CA LEU A 842 25.38 -2.28 15.41
C LEU A 842 26.73 -2.90 15.81
N THR A 843 26.69 -3.99 16.59
CA THR A 843 27.86 -4.82 16.98
C THR A 843 27.53 -6.30 16.86
N LEU A 844 28.53 -7.17 16.74
CA LEU A 844 28.34 -8.63 16.66
C LEU A 844 27.60 -9.15 17.90
N LYS A 845 27.85 -8.54 19.07
CA LYS A 845 27.14 -8.87 20.30
C LYS A 845 25.67 -8.43 20.27
N ARG A 846 25.36 -7.28 19.66
CA ARG A 846 23.96 -6.84 19.45
C ARG A 846 23.25 -7.74 18.46
N LEU A 847 23.91 -8.15 17.37
CA LEU A 847 23.33 -9.04 16.35
C LEU A 847 22.71 -10.33 16.94
N ILE A 848 23.28 -10.92 18.00
CA ILE A 848 22.69 -12.11 18.66
C ILE A 848 21.22 -11.89 18.99
N VAL A 849 20.90 -10.75 19.59
CA VAL A 849 19.55 -10.40 20.06
C VAL A 849 18.58 -10.28 18.87
N TRP A 850 19.03 -9.64 17.78
CA TRP A 850 18.24 -9.49 16.55
C TRP A 850 18.03 -10.83 15.83
N THR A 851 18.96 -11.78 15.96
CA THR A 851 18.88 -13.09 15.33
C THR A 851 18.13 -14.15 16.11
N GLN A 852 17.81 -13.94 17.40
CA GLN A 852 17.27 -15.00 18.27
C GLN A 852 15.94 -15.60 17.76
N ASP A 853 14.93 -14.76 17.53
CA ASP A 853 13.63 -15.21 17.02
C ASP A 853 13.71 -15.83 15.60
N PRO A 854 14.41 -15.23 14.62
CA PRO A 854 14.64 -15.86 13.32
C PRO A 854 15.39 -17.20 13.40
N LEU A 855 16.38 -17.31 14.29
CA LEU A 855 17.17 -18.53 14.48
C LEU A 855 16.27 -19.69 14.93
N ASP A 856 15.40 -19.46 15.91
CA ASP A 856 14.51 -20.50 16.41
C ASP A 856 13.42 -20.88 15.38
N ARG A 857 12.94 -19.93 14.56
CA ARG A 857 12.07 -20.26 13.40
C ARG A 857 12.82 -21.05 12.31
N LEU A 858 14.04 -20.66 11.97
CA LEU A 858 14.89 -21.35 10.99
C LEU A 858 15.26 -22.76 11.44
N ARG A 859 15.50 -23.00 12.73
CA ARG A 859 15.67 -24.34 13.31
C ARG A 859 14.44 -25.22 13.12
N VAL A 860 13.24 -24.68 13.35
CA VAL A 860 11.98 -25.41 13.10
C VAL A 860 11.82 -25.71 11.62
N MET A 861 12.05 -24.73 10.73
CA MET A 861 11.94 -24.94 9.28
C MET A 861 12.95 -25.96 8.76
N ALA A 862 14.22 -25.89 9.16
CA ALA A 862 15.25 -26.86 8.79
C ALA A 862 14.88 -28.28 9.27
N ALA A 863 14.43 -28.42 10.52
CA ALA A 863 14.01 -29.72 11.07
C ALA A 863 12.78 -30.33 10.37
N LEU A 864 11.92 -29.51 9.76
CA LEU A 864 10.79 -29.95 8.91
C LEU A 864 11.23 -30.28 7.47
N VAL A 865 12.35 -29.73 7.03
CA VAL A 865 12.94 -29.90 5.69
C VAL A 865 13.89 -31.11 5.61
N ASP A 866 14.51 -31.49 6.73
CA ASP A 866 15.46 -32.60 6.85
C ASP A 866 14.82 -34.00 6.92
N ARG A 867 13.56 -34.15 6.47
CA ARG A 867 12.84 -35.44 6.44
C ARG A 867 12.21 -35.73 5.07
#